data_AF-A0AAN4PCQ7-F1
#
_entry.id   AF-A0AAN4PCQ7-F1
#
_cell.length_a   1.000
_cell.length_b   1.000
_cell.length_c   1.000
_cell.angle_alpha   90.00
_cell.angle_beta   90.00
_cell.angle_gamma   90.00
#
_symmetry.space_group_name_H-M   'P 1'
#
loop_
_entity.id
_entity.type
_entity.pdbx_description
1 polymer ?
#
loop_
_entity_poly.entity_id
_entity_poly.type
_entity_poly.pdbx_seq_one_letter_code
_entity_poly.pdbx_strand_id
1 'polypeptide(L)'
;MYGQLWHGLATIATLGSCALANPLVYWDARGNASMNYQRFMARDTTDFDPSDLAYITRMAALGDSYSAGIGAGDRIKAEADWECSRYDHSYPYLINNDPRLGDPAARTFQFVSCSGAVTADVLNKQIPQINGNQQVILLSIGGNDAELSKILNQCIFGFAALAPETVKMAKEAALKHPDLFPWAADYDWDSLAHGCEKQLDRTRDIIAGDAFSKSLDSVIAAAKGKLSSDGMIYYTGYAKFFAEDLSSACDNVSWSTFLYKIPSLFRGAQKLTSANRKIMNDLVDAANSQISAAVKRAGSQVKFVDYDSWVGHFNGRFCENGVDESTVQSNTRTGLMFYELNTMDPLGLNPWKRSDNQPFEGTFEGTVNQFAQITRLMDPDAKFTEQAFISDAGTASVASSNVRLVNSASALGPRIPNLLPDGYGRVFHPQILLHEIIASLVIYEMVNKNEQDHGLPAIPETFTFDSCPNSGNGGGNGNGNGAGDGQQIALASYVNPLADPVAWDRMIAYSSSKVSVLVANVLNGPDTTVNADWAKVIDRAHASGKRILGYVRTGYLGQSQQAFETRLGSTDLADWVSQIQTDVDLWYQLYPGKIGGIFFDEGWNDCGPDNLYADLYRFITDATKRKHSGAFTVLNPGATMPQCFEHSADTLMTFEQSYDTYMNSYVPNPGWTPKDPRKLWHIIYGVPEADAGKVAALALKRGAGLVHITNDLLPNPYDTLPDEAYMKAIMDTIEGGGPDVADPTPFLADDHGTLPPGPLSVTASDYSSVSLTWDISNRDPPHAYAVYRDGNEVARLPGTMARVTIGNISPGSSMSFTVRAIGTNGKVTIDSNSVSATTQSLPNNQAVTNVKVGKSATSTTIQADFLVPYAFMRVYLTDPDTDCQMPAWPINFNAGNFICTHYMVENEVLYEYSGAKLAEGQTNYPWAWSSKGAAPVKRDGYTFTWTLPVGTDTTDSSYFSVQAQGYGPLTNVFHPCPSEWKDSTAGAGAFCTGSSPYDCKGETLCSTTNVKWCDKAVNQMNRGQTIYTSNAEALALSGNCWANNAGFGCSVKIRGTDQNGKNCKITGDEMWQAYQDIRNVGGCGKCGTKHFGNGCMVSVDYYYGCDNRDTGVQLMADFAETNLTDHM
;
A
#
# COMPACT_ATOMS: atom_id res chain seq x y z
N MET A 1 -29.65 16.71 -33.78
CA MET A 1 -28.57 17.37 -34.56
C MET A 1 -27.27 16.91 -33.94
N TYR A 2 -26.39 16.34 -34.76
CA TYR A 2 -25.25 15.49 -34.40
C TYR A 2 -24.11 16.21 -33.63
N GLY A 3 -23.40 15.48 -32.77
CA GLY A 3 -22.13 15.84 -32.14
C GLY A 3 -21.74 14.84 -31.03
N GLN A 4 -21.49 13.58 -31.38
CA GLN A 4 -20.16 12.92 -31.50
C GLN A 4 -19.46 12.64 -30.15
N LEU A 5 -19.64 11.39 -29.73
CA LEU A 5 -18.97 10.68 -28.63
C LEU A 5 -17.49 10.44 -28.98
N TRP A 6 -16.60 10.73 -28.03
CA TRP A 6 -15.20 10.28 -28.06
C TRP A 6 -15.07 9.09 -27.10
N HIS A 7 -14.79 7.92 -27.65
CA HIS A 7 -14.42 6.70 -26.92
C HIS A 7 -12.93 6.46 -27.21
N GLY A 8 -12.12 6.33 -26.16
CA GLY A 8 -10.71 5.93 -26.22
C GLY A 8 -10.44 4.92 -25.11
N LEU A 9 -9.82 3.80 -25.45
CA LEU A 9 -9.66 2.63 -24.58
C LEU A 9 -8.81 2.91 -23.35
N ALA A 10 -9.19 2.26 -22.25
CA ALA A 10 -8.25 1.86 -21.21
C ALA A 10 -8.71 0.53 -20.57
N THR A 11 -8.89 -0.49 -21.40
CA THR A 11 -8.98 -1.87 -20.94
C THR A 11 -7.97 -2.65 -21.74
N ILE A 12 -6.73 -2.74 -21.22
CA ILE A 12 -5.84 -3.91 -21.30
C ILE A 12 -4.55 -3.69 -20.52
N ALA A 13 -4.53 -4.34 -19.36
CA ALA A 13 -3.40 -4.95 -18.66
C ALA A 13 -3.78 -5.22 -17.17
N THR A 14 -5.04 -5.55 -16.87
CA THR A 14 -5.54 -5.76 -15.49
C THR A 14 -5.79 -7.22 -15.13
N LEU A 15 -5.37 -8.19 -15.94
CA LEU A 15 -5.64 -9.60 -15.68
C LEU A 15 -4.36 -10.44 -15.74
N GLY A 16 -3.50 -10.20 -14.76
CA GLY A 16 -2.28 -10.97 -14.54
C GLY A 16 -1.58 -10.62 -13.24
N SER A 17 -2.31 -10.25 -12.16
CA SER A 17 -1.72 -10.03 -10.82
C SER A 17 -2.79 -10.03 -9.71
N CYS A 18 -3.73 -10.98 -9.73
CA CYS A 18 -4.67 -11.21 -8.63
C CYS A 18 -4.85 -12.70 -8.35
N ALA A 19 -3.76 -13.40 -8.02
CA ALA A 19 -3.73 -14.61 -7.20
C ALA A 19 -2.30 -15.17 -7.26
N LEU A 20 -1.56 -15.01 -6.16
CA LEU A 20 -0.41 -15.80 -5.66
C LEU A 20 0.49 -14.89 -4.79
N ALA A 21 -0.11 -14.18 -3.83
CA ALA A 21 0.57 -13.94 -2.56
C ALA A 21 0.41 -15.24 -1.77
N ASN A 22 1.48 -16.03 -1.66
CA ASN A 22 1.41 -17.34 -1.01
C ASN A 22 1.06 -17.17 0.49
N PRO A 23 -0.05 -17.75 0.98
CA PRO A 23 -0.38 -17.82 2.38
C PRO A 23 0.37 -18.99 2.99
N LEU A 24 1.53 -18.74 3.61
CA LEU A 24 2.24 -19.75 4.40
C LEU A 24 2.68 -19.21 5.75
N VAL A 25 1.72 -18.71 6.54
CA VAL A 25 1.70 -18.91 8.00
C VAL A 25 0.23 -19.01 8.44
N TYR A 26 -0.39 -20.19 8.30
CA TYR A 26 -1.41 -20.71 9.23
C TYR A 26 -1.81 -22.13 8.80
N TRP A 27 -1.16 -23.12 9.39
CA TRP A 27 -1.68 -24.49 9.50
C TRP A 27 -1.46 -24.94 10.95
N ASP A 28 -2.46 -24.73 11.80
CA ASP A 28 -3.04 -25.85 12.57
C ASP A 28 -4.37 -25.41 13.21
N ALA A 29 -5.49 -25.89 12.65
CA ALA A 29 -6.72 -26.21 13.37
C ALA A 29 -7.78 -26.66 12.35
N ARG A 30 -7.97 -27.98 12.25
CA ARG A 30 -9.01 -28.63 11.44
C ARG A 30 -10.40 -28.23 11.94
N GLY A 31 -11.30 -27.83 11.05
CA GLY A 31 -12.73 -27.69 11.35
C GLY A 31 -13.57 -27.27 10.15
N ASN A 32 -14.33 -28.21 9.58
CA ASN A 32 -15.28 -28.09 8.48
C ASN A 32 -16.13 -26.80 8.47
N ALA A 33 -16.09 -26.04 7.37
CA ALA A 33 -17.21 -25.25 6.88
C ALA A 33 -17.15 -25.15 5.34
N SER A 34 -18.02 -25.88 4.64
CA SER A 34 -18.20 -25.76 3.19
C SER A 34 -18.87 -24.42 2.87
N MET A 35 -18.17 -23.48 2.24
CA MET A 35 -18.81 -22.31 1.62
C MET A 35 -19.35 -22.69 0.24
N ASN A 36 -20.65 -22.52 0.07
CA ASN A 36 -21.41 -22.90 -1.11
C ASN A 36 -21.34 -21.76 -2.15
N TYR A 37 -20.64 -21.97 -3.26
CA TYR A 37 -20.25 -20.96 -4.26
C TYR A 37 -21.39 -20.49 -5.20
N GLN A 38 -22.64 -20.91 -4.96
CA GLN A 38 -23.74 -20.77 -5.94
C GLN A 38 -24.77 -19.65 -5.63
N ARG A 39 -24.42 -18.63 -4.84
CA ARG A 39 -25.33 -17.47 -4.62
C ARG A 39 -24.72 -16.07 -4.83
N PHE A 40 -23.50 -15.97 -5.35
CA PHE A 40 -22.87 -14.67 -5.66
C PHE A 40 -22.90 -14.27 -7.14
N MET A 41 -23.53 -15.06 -8.01
CA MET A 41 -23.61 -14.79 -9.45
C MET A 41 -25.06 -14.81 -9.91
N ALA A 42 -25.79 -13.75 -9.58
CA ALA A 42 -26.96 -13.33 -10.33
C ALA A 42 -26.88 -11.80 -10.47
N ARG A 43 -26.04 -11.35 -11.41
CA ARG A 43 -26.20 -10.03 -12.04
C ARG A 43 -27.52 -10.10 -12.79
N ASP A 44 -28.47 -9.26 -12.42
CA ASP A 44 -29.61 -8.97 -13.27
C ASP A 44 -29.10 -8.06 -14.40
N THR A 45 -29.07 -8.60 -15.61
CA THR A 45 -28.37 -8.07 -16.79
C THR A 45 -29.31 -7.27 -17.69
N THR A 46 -28.99 -6.00 -17.94
CA THR A 46 -29.41 -5.32 -19.19
C THR A 46 -28.32 -4.48 -19.86
N ASP A 47 -27.17 -4.26 -19.24
CA ASP A 47 -26.12 -3.40 -19.81
C ASP A 47 -24.98 -4.24 -20.41
N PHE A 48 -24.59 -3.90 -21.64
CA PHE A 48 -23.52 -4.54 -22.41
C PHE A 48 -22.14 -4.19 -21.81
N ASP A 49 -21.40 -5.21 -21.35
CA ASP A 49 -20.01 -5.08 -20.90
C ASP A 49 -19.07 -5.40 -22.08
N PRO A 50 -18.35 -4.42 -22.65
CA PRO A 50 -17.50 -4.66 -23.81
C PRO A 50 -16.28 -5.54 -23.50
N SER A 51 -15.90 -5.64 -22.21
CA SER A 51 -14.81 -6.48 -21.75
C SER A 51 -15.22 -7.94 -21.51
N ASP A 52 -16.52 -8.25 -21.53
CA ASP A 52 -17.02 -9.61 -21.44
C ASP A 52 -16.87 -10.35 -22.78
N LEU A 53 -15.87 -11.24 -22.83
CA LEU A 53 -15.56 -12.11 -23.95
C LEU A 53 -15.97 -13.56 -23.69
N ALA A 54 -16.80 -13.83 -22.67
CA ALA A 54 -17.22 -15.20 -22.30
C ALA A 54 -18.04 -15.90 -23.39
N TYR A 55 -18.54 -15.15 -24.38
CA TYR A 55 -19.18 -15.71 -25.58
C TYR A 55 -18.21 -16.51 -26.47
N ILE A 56 -16.89 -16.32 -26.31
CA ILE A 56 -15.85 -17.05 -27.05
C ILE A 56 -15.65 -18.43 -26.41
N THR A 57 -16.41 -19.42 -26.89
CA THR A 57 -16.37 -20.80 -26.39
C THR A 57 -15.50 -21.73 -27.23
N ARG A 58 -15.07 -21.29 -28.42
CA ARG A 58 -14.24 -22.08 -29.35
C ARG A 58 -13.08 -21.27 -29.92
N MET A 59 -11.86 -21.72 -29.65
CA MET A 59 -10.65 -21.09 -30.17
C MET A 59 -9.57 -22.10 -30.52
N ALA A 60 -8.70 -21.71 -31.45
CA ALA A 60 -7.54 -22.49 -31.83
C ALA A 60 -6.28 -21.61 -31.95
N ALA A 61 -5.12 -22.20 -31.70
CA ALA A 61 -3.83 -21.54 -31.87
C ALA A 61 -2.94 -22.31 -32.82
N LEU A 62 -2.62 -21.67 -33.95
CA LEU A 62 -1.80 -22.16 -35.05
C LEU A 62 -0.50 -21.36 -35.09
N GLY A 63 0.58 -21.97 -35.56
CA GLY A 63 1.80 -21.22 -35.82
C GLY A 63 3.09 -21.96 -35.54
N ASP A 64 4.15 -21.18 -35.51
CA ASP A 64 5.53 -21.61 -35.27
C ASP A 64 5.92 -21.55 -33.79
N SER A 65 7.23 -21.43 -33.53
CA SER A 65 7.81 -21.35 -32.20
C SER A 65 7.41 -20.10 -31.40
N TYR A 66 7.03 -19.01 -32.07
CA TYR A 66 6.57 -17.79 -31.38
C TYR A 66 5.16 -17.95 -30.84
N SER A 67 4.33 -18.80 -31.46
CA SER A 67 3.03 -19.19 -30.90
C SER A 67 3.16 -20.33 -29.89
N ALA A 68 4.08 -21.28 -30.11
CA ALA A 68 4.36 -22.34 -29.14
C ALA A 68 5.00 -21.81 -27.82
N GLY A 69 5.69 -20.66 -27.89
CA GLY A 69 6.27 -19.94 -26.76
C GLY A 69 7.52 -20.58 -26.20
N ILE A 70 8.48 -20.94 -27.07
CA ILE A 70 9.70 -21.61 -26.65
C ILE A 70 10.41 -20.84 -25.53
N GLY A 71 10.54 -21.49 -24.38
CA GLY A 71 11.22 -20.95 -23.20
C GLY A 71 10.33 -20.11 -22.29
N ALA A 72 9.07 -19.84 -22.64
CA ALA A 72 8.16 -19.04 -21.83
C ALA A 72 7.45 -19.90 -20.78
N GLY A 73 8.06 -20.06 -19.59
CA GLY A 73 7.51 -20.85 -18.49
C GLY A 73 7.84 -22.35 -18.60
N ASP A 74 6.90 -23.21 -18.22
CA ASP A 74 7.07 -24.67 -18.26
C ASP A 74 6.55 -25.25 -19.57
N ARG A 75 7.31 -26.20 -20.12
CA ARG A 75 6.88 -26.98 -21.30
C ARG A 75 5.72 -27.90 -20.90
N ILE A 76 4.64 -27.85 -21.68
CA ILE A 76 3.43 -28.63 -21.43
C ILE A 76 3.74 -30.13 -21.60
N LYS A 77 3.34 -30.93 -20.60
CA LYS A 77 3.80 -32.32 -20.44
C LYS A 77 3.08 -33.35 -21.32
N ALA A 78 1.96 -33.00 -21.94
CA ALA A 78 1.26 -33.94 -22.83
C ALA A 78 2.14 -34.23 -24.06
N GLU A 79 2.15 -35.48 -24.52
CA GLU A 79 3.13 -35.96 -25.50
C GLU A 79 3.20 -35.06 -26.75
N ALA A 80 2.07 -34.78 -27.41
CA ALA A 80 2.02 -33.91 -28.60
C ALA A 80 2.43 -32.45 -28.33
N ASP A 81 2.12 -31.92 -27.14
CA ASP A 81 2.53 -30.56 -26.73
C ASP A 81 4.03 -30.50 -26.44
N TRP A 82 4.54 -31.58 -25.84
CA TRP A 82 5.96 -31.78 -25.62
C TRP A 82 6.67 -31.81 -26.96
N GLU A 83 6.29 -32.65 -27.93
CA GLU A 83 7.00 -32.74 -29.23
C GLU A 83 7.07 -31.38 -29.96
N CYS A 84 5.98 -30.62 -29.94
CA CYS A 84 5.89 -29.30 -30.57
C CYS A 84 6.52 -28.14 -29.79
N SER A 85 7.06 -28.40 -28.59
CA SER A 85 7.68 -27.42 -27.70
C SER A 85 6.72 -26.29 -27.29
N ARG A 86 5.51 -26.65 -26.83
CA ARG A 86 4.52 -25.69 -26.33
C ARG A 86 4.71 -25.43 -24.85
N TYR A 87 4.57 -24.17 -24.45
CA TYR A 87 4.76 -23.72 -23.08
C TYR A 87 3.52 -23.03 -22.49
N ASP A 88 3.42 -23.05 -21.17
CA ASP A 88 2.28 -22.53 -20.41
C ASP A 88 2.29 -20.99 -20.19
N HIS A 89 3.35 -20.27 -20.57
CA HIS A 89 3.32 -18.81 -20.66
C HIS A 89 3.43 -18.29 -22.09
N SER A 90 3.13 -19.15 -23.08
CA SER A 90 2.94 -18.72 -24.46
C SER A 90 1.70 -17.84 -24.58
N TYR A 91 1.74 -16.82 -25.44
CA TYR A 91 0.62 -15.88 -25.60
C TYR A 91 -0.74 -16.57 -25.89
N PRO A 92 -0.83 -17.69 -26.65
CA PRO A 92 -2.09 -18.40 -26.82
C PRO A 92 -2.60 -19.07 -25.54
N TYR A 93 -1.69 -19.61 -24.72
CA TYR A 93 -2.05 -20.20 -23.43
C TYR A 93 -2.53 -19.11 -22.46
N LEU A 94 -1.85 -17.96 -22.44
CA LEU A 94 -2.26 -16.81 -21.62
C LEU A 94 -3.65 -16.31 -22.02
N ILE A 95 -3.93 -16.13 -23.32
CA ILE A 95 -5.26 -15.73 -23.82
C ILE A 95 -6.34 -16.74 -23.43
N ASN A 96 -6.07 -18.04 -23.53
CA ASN A 96 -7.05 -19.07 -23.16
C ASN A 96 -7.46 -19.00 -21.68
N ASN A 97 -6.53 -18.59 -20.81
CA ASN A 97 -6.72 -18.45 -19.36
C ASN A 97 -7.12 -17.03 -18.93
N ASP A 98 -7.29 -16.09 -19.86
CA ASP A 98 -7.71 -14.73 -19.54
C ASP A 98 -9.16 -14.73 -18.99
N PRO A 99 -9.41 -14.17 -17.81
CA PRO A 99 -10.72 -14.27 -17.16
C PRO A 99 -11.82 -13.46 -17.85
N ARG A 100 -11.49 -12.50 -18.74
CA ARG A 100 -12.50 -11.86 -19.61
C ARG A 100 -13.19 -12.85 -20.52
N LEU A 101 -12.51 -13.94 -20.85
CA LEU A 101 -13.05 -14.98 -21.70
C LEU A 101 -13.82 -16.06 -20.90
N GLY A 102 -14.09 -15.84 -19.61
CA GLY A 102 -14.85 -16.76 -18.76
C GLY A 102 -14.07 -18.01 -18.31
N ASP A 103 -14.78 -18.99 -17.77
CA ASP A 103 -14.20 -20.25 -17.28
C ASP A 103 -13.52 -21.04 -18.42
N PRO A 104 -12.20 -21.30 -18.37
CA PRO A 104 -11.50 -22.10 -19.38
C PRO A 104 -12.10 -23.49 -19.58
N ALA A 105 -12.72 -24.09 -18.56
CA ALA A 105 -13.38 -25.40 -18.68
C ALA A 105 -14.64 -25.37 -19.55
N ALA A 106 -15.26 -24.20 -19.73
CA ALA A 106 -16.37 -23.98 -20.65
C ALA A 106 -15.92 -23.73 -22.09
N ARG A 107 -14.60 -23.64 -22.34
CA ARG A 107 -14.01 -23.35 -23.65
C ARG A 107 -13.38 -24.59 -24.26
N THR A 108 -13.60 -24.78 -25.56
CA THR A 108 -12.79 -25.69 -26.38
C THR A 108 -11.60 -24.93 -26.96
N PHE A 109 -10.42 -25.13 -26.39
CA PHE A 109 -9.16 -24.59 -26.90
C PHE A 109 -8.33 -25.67 -27.60
N GLN A 110 -8.03 -25.47 -28.88
CA GLN A 110 -7.18 -26.37 -29.67
C GLN A 110 -5.83 -25.72 -29.94
N PHE A 111 -4.87 -25.96 -29.04
CA PHE A 111 -3.50 -25.51 -29.22
C PHE A 111 -2.77 -26.48 -30.14
N VAL A 112 -2.40 -26.08 -31.36
CA VAL A 112 -1.72 -26.95 -32.34
C VAL A 112 -0.46 -26.33 -32.97
N SER A 113 0.01 -25.20 -32.42
CA SER A 113 1.25 -24.53 -32.87
C SER A 113 2.47 -25.44 -32.69
N CYS A 114 3.52 -25.29 -33.50
CA CYS A 114 4.65 -26.21 -33.43
C CYS A 114 5.95 -25.51 -33.79
N SER A 115 6.98 -25.69 -32.94
CA SER A 115 8.33 -25.20 -33.21
C SER A 115 8.83 -25.63 -34.60
N GLY A 116 9.41 -24.69 -35.34
CA GLY A 116 9.97 -24.93 -36.67
C GLY A 116 8.95 -25.06 -37.81
N ALA A 117 7.64 -24.94 -37.53
CA ALA A 117 6.62 -24.98 -38.57
C ALA A 117 6.84 -23.89 -39.63
N VAL A 118 6.68 -24.27 -40.89
CA VAL A 118 6.53 -23.35 -42.03
C VAL A 118 5.06 -23.24 -42.45
N THR A 119 4.73 -22.31 -43.35
CA THR A 119 3.35 -22.14 -43.85
C THR A 119 2.75 -23.45 -44.39
N ALA A 120 3.56 -24.29 -45.05
CA ALA A 120 3.13 -25.60 -45.54
C ALA A 120 2.78 -26.58 -44.39
N ASP A 121 3.44 -26.51 -43.24
CA ASP A 121 3.09 -27.33 -42.08
C ASP A 121 1.77 -26.87 -41.45
N VAL A 122 1.54 -25.57 -41.38
CA VAL A 122 0.25 -25.04 -40.90
C VAL A 122 -0.90 -25.56 -41.77
N LEU A 123 -0.72 -25.53 -43.10
CA LEU A 123 -1.72 -26.03 -44.07
C LEU A 123 -1.96 -27.54 -43.96
N ASN A 124 -0.89 -28.33 -43.89
CA ASN A 124 -0.98 -29.78 -44.06
C ASN A 124 -1.09 -30.53 -42.73
N LYS A 125 -0.63 -29.94 -41.63
CA LYS A 125 -0.49 -30.62 -40.32
C LYS A 125 -1.27 -29.95 -39.20
N GLN A 126 -1.43 -28.62 -39.19
CA GLN A 126 -2.10 -27.92 -38.08
C GLN A 126 -3.58 -27.64 -38.35
N ILE A 127 -3.93 -26.99 -39.46
CA ILE A 127 -5.33 -26.65 -39.82
C ILE A 127 -6.23 -27.89 -39.91
N PRO A 128 -5.79 -29.05 -40.42
CA PRO A 128 -6.62 -30.26 -40.44
C PRO A 128 -6.99 -30.77 -39.04
N GLN A 129 -6.19 -30.47 -38.02
CA GLN A 129 -6.38 -30.94 -36.63
C GLN A 129 -7.38 -30.10 -35.84
N ILE A 130 -7.65 -28.86 -36.29
CA ILE A 130 -8.62 -27.99 -35.62
C ILE A 130 -10.03 -28.23 -36.14
N ASN A 131 -11.00 -28.19 -35.22
CA ASN A 131 -12.42 -28.31 -35.55
C ASN A 131 -12.89 -27.07 -36.32
N GLY A 132 -14.01 -27.18 -37.03
CA GLY A 132 -14.68 -26.01 -37.62
C GLY A 132 -15.45 -25.18 -36.60
N ASN A 133 -15.98 -24.04 -37.03
CA ASN A 133 -16.75 -23.09 -36.21
C ASN A 133 -15.93 -22.49 -35.06
N GLN A 134 -14.68 -22.11 -35.33
CA GLN A 134 -13.82 -21.37 -34.41
C GLN A 134 -14.23 -19.90 -34.36
N GLN A 135 -14.41 -19.35 -33.18
CA GLN A 135 -14.69 -17.92 -33.00
C GLN A 135 -13.39 -17.10 -33.00
N VAL A 136 -12.30 -17.72 -32.57
CA VAL A 136 -10.96 -17.13 -32.56
C VAL A 136 -9.93 -18.11 -33.12
N ILE A 137 -9.10 -17.65 -34.04
CA ILE A 137 -7.87 -18.34 -34.43
C ILE A 137 -6.68 -17.40 -34.18
N LEU A 138 -5.74 -17.84 -33.34
CA LEU A 138 -4.47 -17.17 -33.12
C LEU A 138 -3.44 -17.71 -34.11
N LEU A 139 -2.69 -16.84 -34.79
CA LEU A 139 -1.76 -17.24 -35.84
C LEU A 139 -0.44 -16.46 -35.81
N SER A 140 0.68 -17.17 -35.77
CA SER A 140 2.04 -16.66 -35.97
C SER A 140 2.81 -17.58 -36.91
N ILE A 141 3.10 -17.18 -38.14
CA ILE A 141 3.85 -18.02 -39.10
C ILE A 141 4.59 -17.14 -40.14
N GLY A 142 5.62 -17.69 -40.76
CA GLY A 142 6.37 -17.06 -41.85
C GLY A 142 7.86 -16.82 -41.55
N GLY A 143 8.26 -16.76 -40.28
CA GLY A 143 9.67 -16.58 -39.90
C GLY A 143 10.57 -17.73 -40.38
N ASN A 144 10.10 -18.97 -40.28
CA ASN A 144 10.84 -20.14 -40.76
C ASN A 144 10.88 -20.21 -42.30
N ASP A 145 9.80 -19.80 -42.98
CA ASP A 145 9.75 -19.69 -44.45
C ASP A 145 10.77 -18.66 -44.97
N ALA A 146 11.09 -17.63 -44.17
CA ALA A 146 12.12 -16.64 -44.44
C ALA A 146 13.55 -17.12 -44.07
N GLU A 147 13.73 -18.38 -43.68
CA GLU A 147 15.03 -18.99 -43.35
C GLU A 147 15.76 -18.36 -42.14
N LEU A 148 15.03 -17.88 -41.11
CA LEU A 148 15.64 -17.24 -39.92
C LEU A 148 16.72 -18.11 -39.25
N SER A 149 16.52 -19.41 -39.10
CA SER A 149 17.52 -20.33 -38.51
C SER A 149 18.82 -20.39 -39.32
N LYS A 150 18.76 -20.21 -40.65
CA LYS A 150 19.94 -20.13 -41.52
C LYS A 150 20.67 -18.80 -41.33
N ILE A 151 19.95 -17.70 -41.10
CA ILE A 151 20.57 -16.40 -40.73
C ILE A 151 21.29 -16.53 -39.40
N LEU A 152 20.65 -17.10 -38.38
CA LEU A 152 21.27 -17.31 -37.07
C LEU A 152 22.55 -18.15 -37.19
N ASN A 153 22.56 -19.17 -38.04
CA ASN A 153 23.77 -19.95 -38.33
C ASN A 153 24.85 -19.13 -39.07
N GLN A 154 24.48 -18.42 -40.14
CA GLN A 154 25.45 -17.77 -41.02
C GLN A 154 25.97 -16.42 -40.50
N CYS A 155 25.21 -15.73 -39.63
CA CYS A 155 25.46 -14.35 -39.23
C CYS A 155 25.66 -14.14 -37.72
N ILE A 156 25.16 -15.02 -36.86
CA ILE A 156 25.18 -14.81 -35.39
C ILE A 156 26.05 -15.85 -34.70
N PHE A 157 25.65 -17.11 -34.76
CA PHE A 157 26.21 -18.18 -33.95
C PHE A 157 27.28 -19.00 -34.66
N GLY A 158 27.30 -19.04 -36.00
CA GLY A 158 28.30 -19.84 -36.71
C GLY A 158 28.22 -21.33 -36.37
N PHE A 159 27.04 -21.86 -36.03
CA PHE A 159 26.90 -23.24 -35.54
C PHE A 159 27.55 -24.27 -36.47
N ALA A 160 27.42 -24.08 -37.80
CA ALA A 160 28.03 -24.86 -38.87
C ALA A 160 28.27 -23.99 -40.14
N ALA A 161 28.82 -22.79 -39.99
CA ALA A 161 29.17 -21.93 -41.13
C ALA A 161 30.48 -22.40 -41.79
N LEU A 162 30.38 -23.16 -42.89
CA LEU A 162 31.50 -23.86 -43.52
C LEU A 162 32.09 -23.10 -44.71
N ALA A 163 33.37 -23.35 -44.99
CA ALA A 163 33.96 -22.98 -46.27
C ALA A 163 33.34 -23.81 -47.41
N PRO A 164 33.18 -23.28 -48.64
CA PRO A 164 32.49 -23.97 -49.73
C PRO A 164 33.04 -25.38 -50.03
N GLU A 165 34.37 -25.52 -50.08
CA GLU A 165 35.02 -26.79 -50.35
C GLU A 165 34.82 -27.82 -49.21
N THR A 166 34.58 -27.33 -47.99
CA THR A 166 34.35 -28.16 -46.80
C THR A 166 32.94 -28.74 -46.77
N VAL A 167 31.94 -28.07 -47.35
CA VAL A 167 30.55 -28.59 -47.37
C VAL A 167 30.47 -29.95 -48.06
N LYS A 168 31.21 -30.13 -49.15
CA LYS A 168 31.26 -31.41 -49.86
C LYS A 168 31.84 -32.51 -48.97
N MET A 169 32.91 -32.22 -48.23
CA MET A 169 33.51 -33.17 -47.29
C MET A 169 32.55 -33.52 -46.15
N ALA A 170 31.85 -32.52 -45.60
CA ALA A 170 30.85 -32.71 -44.55
C ALA A 170 29.69 -33.59 -45.02
N LYS A 171 29.15 -33.31 -46.20
CA LYS A 171 28.09 -34.09 -46.83
C LYS A 171 28.50 -35.54 -47.07
N GLU A 172 29.65 -35.75 -47.69
CA GLU A 172 30.16 -37.11 -47.94
C GLU A 172 30.44 -37.89 -46.64
N ALA A 173 30.91 -37.22 -45.59
CA ALA A 173 31.13 -37.82 -44.29
C ALA A 173 29.82 -38.20 -43.59
N ALA A 174 28.82 -37.31 -43.61
CA ALA A 174 27.53 -37.56 -42.97
C ALA A 174 26.76 -38.69 -43.66
N LEU A 175 26.74 -38.71 -45.00
CA LEU A 175 26.06 -39.75 -45.79
C LEU A 175 26.69 -41.14 -45.65
N LYS A 176 27.96 -41.24 -45.23
CA LYS A 176 28.62 -42.53 -44.91
C LYS A 176 28.17 -43.12 -43.57
N HIS A 177 27.50 -42.33 -42.73
CA HIS A 177 27.04 -42.72 -41.40
C HIS A 177 25.53 -42.44 -41.24
N PRO A 178 24.65 -43.08 -42.03
CA PRO A 178 23.21 -42.86 -41.97
C PRO A 178 22.60 -43.23 -40.59
N ASP A 179 23.24 -44.11 -39.84
CA ASP A 179 22.84 -44.45 -38.47
C ASP A 179 23.08 -43.30 -37.47
N LEU A 180 24.02 -42.39 -37.75
CA LEU A 180 24.34 -41.26 -36.87
C LEU A 180 23.71 -39.95 -37.36
N PHE A 181 23.51 -39.83 -38.68
CA PHE A 181 22.92 -38.67 -39.33
C PHE A 181 21.78 -39.10 -40.27
N PRO A 182 20.67 -39.62 -39.73
CA PRO A 182 19.56 -40.12 -40.55
C PRO A 182 18.91 -39.04 -41.43
N TRP A 183 19.03 -37.78 -41.01
CA TRP A 183 18.54 -36.59 -41.70
C TRP A 183 19.45 -36.09 -42.84
N ALA A 184 20.68 -36.60 -42.95
CA ALA A 184 21.71 -36.05 -43.85
C ALA A 184 21.35 -36.14 -45.35
N ALA A 185 20.50 -37.10 -45.74
CA ALA A 185 20.11 -37.31 -47.13
C ALA A 185 19.27 -36.16 -47.69
N ASP A 186 18.36 -35.64 -46.87
CA ASP A 186 17.36 -34.64 -47.27
C ASP A 186 17.76 -33.21 -46.87
N TYR A 187 18.91 -33.06 -46.21
CA TYR A 187 19.42 -31.79 -45.73
C TYR A 187 19.95 -30.89 -46.87
N ASP A 188 19.65 -29.59 -46.77
CA ASP A 188 20.15 -28.54 -47.67
C ASP A 188 21.60 -28.18 -47.34
N TRP A 189 22.54 -29.01 -47.80
CA TRP A 189 23.98 -28.85 -47.53
C TRP A 189 24.57 -27.54 -48.07
N ASP A 190 24.09 -27.08 -49.22
CA ASP A 190 24.63 -25.88 -49.88
C ASP A 190 24.42 -24.63 -49.01
N SER A 191 23.36 -24.62 -48.19
CA SER A 191 23.08 -23.53 -47.24
C SER A 191 24.19 -23.28 -46.23
N LEU A 192 25.04 -24.27 -45.92
CA LEU A 192 26.14 -24.13 -44.97
C LEU A 192 27.29 -23.28 -45.53
N ALA A 193 27.40 -23.16 -46.86
CA ALA A 193 28.45 -22.41 -47.54
C ALA A 193 28.07 -20.97 -47.90
N HIS A 194 26.82 -20.54 -47.68
CA HIS A 194 26.34 -19.23 -48.14
C HIS A 194 27.17 -18.06 -47.58
N GLY A 195 27.53 -18.10 -46.30
CA GLY A 195 28.07 -16.94 -45.60
C GLY A 195 26.98 -15.90 -45.31
N CYS A 196 27.26 -14.98 -44.37
CA CYS A 196 26.24 -14.07 -43.87
C CYS A 196 25.62 -13.19 -44.96
N GLU A 197 26.42 -12.48 -45.74
CA GLU A 197 25.94 -11.54 -46.77
C GLU A 197 25.00 -12.21 -47.79
N LYS A 198 25.41 -13.35 -48.36
CA LYS A 198 24.57 -14.08 -49.33
C LYS A 198 23.31 -14.64 -48.70
N GLN A 199 23.36 -15.07 -47.43
CA GLN A 199 22.17 -15.57 -46.75
C GLN A 199 21.17 -14.44 -46.47
N LEU A 200 21.64 -13.25 -46.07
CA LEU A 200 20.78 -12.09 -45.88
C LEU A 200 20.13 -11.64 -47.20
N ASP A 201 20.88 -11.62 -48.30
CA ASP A 201 20.34 -11.31 -49.63
C ASP A 201 19.31 -12.35 -50.08
N ARG A 202 19.61 -13.64 -49.89
CA ARG A 202 18.68 -14.72 -50.20
C ARG A 202 17.38 -14.60 -49.40
N THR A 203 17.45 -14.36 -48.10
CA THR A 203 16.23 -14.18 -47.28
C THR A 203 15.44 -12.96 -47.77
N ARG A 204 16.11 -11.86 -48.13
CA ARG A 204 15.46 -10.69 -48.71
C ARG A 204 14.68 -11.04 -49.97
N ASP A 205 15.29 -11.81 -50.87
CA ASP A 205 14.68 -12.26 -52.13
C ASP A 205 13.49 -13.21 -51.88
N ILE A 206 13.58 -14.08 -50.87
CA ILE A 206 12.47 -14.96 -50.47
C ILE A 206 11.28 -14.14 -49.99
N ILE A 207 11.49 -13.20 -49.06
CA ILE A 207 10.42 -12.35 -48.50
C ILE A 207 9.79 -11.48 -49.60
N ALA A 208 10.60 -10.92 -50.49
CA ALA A 208 10.13 -10.13 -51.63
C ALA A 208 9.42 -10.96 -52.71
N GLY A 209 9.59 -12.29 -52.68
CA GLY A 209 9.06 -13.20 -53.68
C GLY A 209 7.56 -13.44 -53.56
N ASP A 210 6.91 -13.53 -54.72
CA ASP A 210 5.49 -13.91 -54.86
C ASP A 210 5.10 -15.19 -54.09
N ALA A 211 6.01 -16.16 -54.03
CA ALA A 211 5.75 -17.46 -53.40
C ALA A 211 5.49 -17.32 -51.88
N PHE A 212 6.26 -16.46 -51.21
CA PHE A 212 6.09 -16.18 -49.79
C PHE A 212 4.75 -15.49 -49.51
N SER A 213 4.43 -14.43 -50.26
CA SER A 213 3.12 -13.76 -50.15
C SER A 213 1.95 -14.72 -50.41
N LYS A 214 2.05 -15.59 -51.43
CA LYS A 214 1.00 -16.56 -51.78
C LYS A 214 0.82 -17.66 -50.72
N SER A 215 1.89 -18.06 -50.03
CA SER A 215 1.80 -19.04 -48.96
C SER A 215 1.08 -18.47 -47.74
N LEU A 216 1.35 -17.21 -47.37
CA LEU A 216 0.60 -16.49 -46.33
C LEU A 216 -0.89 -16.40 -46.68
N ASP A 217 -1.23 -16.02 -47.91
CA ASP A 217 -2.61 -15.98 -48.39
C ASP A 217 -3.29 -17.35 -48.29
N SER A 218 -2.57 -18.42 -48.64
CA SER A 218 -3.08 -19.80 -48.58
C SER A 218 -3.38 -20.23 -47.16
N VAL A 219 -2.48 -19.93 -46.20
CA VAL A 219 -2.69 -20.22 -44.78
C VAL A 219 -3.92 -19.49 -44.26
N ILE A 220 -4.01 -18.17 -44.52
CA ILE A 220 -5.14 -17.37 -44.04
C ILE A 220 -6.45 -17.89 -44.66
N ALA A 221 -6.47 -18.19 -45.96
CA ALA A 221 -7.66 -18.72 -46.62
C ALA A 221 -8.11 -20.07 -46.03
N ALA A 222 -7.16 -20.98 -45.78
CA ALA A 222 -7.45 -22.28 -45.17
C ALA A 222 -7.94 -22.14 -43.71
N ALA A 223 -7.32 -21.25 -42.93
CA ALA A 223 -7.72 -20.97 -41.55
C ALA A 223 -9.13 -20.34 -41.50
N LYS A 224 -9.45 -19.42 -42.41
CA LYS A 224 -10.80 -18.85 -42.55
C LYS A 224 -11.86 -19.92 -42.81
N GLY A 225 -11.52 -20.99 -43.52
CA GLY A 225 -12.40 -22.14 -43.73
C GLY A 225 -12.81 -22.87 -42.44
N LYS A 226 -12.15 -22.59 -41.31
CA LYS A 226 -12.46 -23.14 -39.98
C LYS A 226 -13.21 -22.16 -39.07
N LEU A 227 -13.36 -20.89 -39.45
CA LEU A 227 -14.04 -19.87 -38.63
C LEU A 227 -15.56 -20.07 -38.62
N SER A 228 -16.19 -19.58 -37.55
CA SER A 228 -17.61 -19.24 -37.55
C SER A 228 -17.88 -18.01 -38.43
N SER A 229 -19.17 -17.71 -38.68
CA SER A 229 -19.56 -16.56 -39.51
C SER A 229 -19.12 -15.20 -38.95
N ASP A 230 -18.99 -15.12 -37.63
CA ASP A 230 -18.56 -13.96 -36.83
C ASP A 230 -17.11 -14.07 -36.33
N GLY A 231 -16.43 -15.17 -36.64
CA GLY A 231 -15.11 -15.49 -36.12
C GLY A 231 -13.99 -14.63 -36.70
N MET A 232 -12.92 -14.48 -35.91
CA MET A 232 -11.75 -13.65 -36.21
C MET A 232 -10.44 -14.44 -36.17
N ILE A 233 -9.50 -14.06 -37.03
CA ILE A 233 -8.10 -14.48 -36.96
C ILE A 233 -7.26 -13.30 -36.46
N TYR A 234 -6.49 -13.50 -35.39
CA TYR A 234 -5.50 -12.53 -34.92
C TYR A 234 -4.11 -13.03 -35.33
N TYR A 235 -3.54 -12.35 -36.34
CA TYR A 235 -2.24 -12.68 -36.92
C TYR A 235 -1.18 -11.77 -36.33
N THR A 236 -0.32 -12.33 -35.48
CA THR A 236 0.78 -11.58 -34.84
C THR A 236 1.97 -11.43 -35.77
N GLY A 237 2.57 -10.24 -35.81
CA GLY A 237 3.85 -10.00 -36.51
C GLY A 237 5.07 -10.55 -35.76
N TYR A 238 6.25 -10.09 -36.16
CA TYR A 238 7.52 -10.28 -35.46
C TYR A 238 8.07 -8.93 -34.98
N ALA A 239 8.98 -8.90 -34.02
CA ALA A 239 9.66 -7.67 -33.60
C ALA A 239 11.15 -7.68 -33.98
N LYS A 240 11.69 -6.48 -34.23
CA LYS A 240 13.10 -6.27 -34.55
C LYS A 240 13.96 -6.72 -33.39
N PHE A 241 15.02 -7.47 -33.68
CA PHE A 241 15.89 -8.05 -32.67
C PHE A 241 16.95 -7.10 -32.16
N PHE A 242 17.36 -6.10 -32.93
CA PHE A 242 18.46 -5.20 -32.57
C PHE A 242 18.01 -3.76 -32.41
N ALA A 243 18.66 -3.02 -31.53
CA ALA A 243 18.44 -1.59 -31.34
C ALA A 243 18.61 -0.80 -32.66
N GLU A 244 17.74 0.18 -32.89
CA GLU A 244 17.72 0.96 -34.16
C GLU A 244 18.70 2.12 -34.17
N ASP A 245 19.26 2.47 -33.00
CA ASP A 245 20.35 3.43 -32.89
C ASP A 245 21.66 2.90 -33.51
N LEU A 246 21.73 1.57 -33.73
CA LEU A 246 22.82 0.84 -34.37
C LEU A 246 24.20 1.20 -33.79
N SER A 247 24.27 1.41 -32.47
CA SER A 247 25.49 1.84 -31.78
C SER A 247 26.72 1.01 -32.15
N SER A 248 27.83 1.66 -32.50
CA SER A 248 29.08 0.97 -32.88
C SER A 248 29.71 0.16 -31.73
N ALA A 249 29.22 0.33 -30.50
CA ALA A 249 29.65 -0.47 -29.34
C ALA A 249 29.49 -1.98 -29.59
N CYS A 250 28.45 -2.38 -30.33
CA CYS A 250 28.19 -3.80 -30.63
C CYS A 250 29.00 -4.35 -31.82
N ASP A 251 29.69 -3.50 -32.59
CA ASP A 251 30.29 -3.91 -33.87
C ASP A 251 31.44 -4.92 -33.71
N ASN A 252 32.01 -5.01 -32.51
CA ASN A 252 33.08 -5.96 -32.18
C ASN A 252 32.58 -7.21 -31.43
N VAL A 253 31.29 -7.28 -31.10
CA VAL A 253 30.66 -8.41 -30.40
C VAL A 253 30.47 -9.58 -31.38
N SER A 254 30.73 -10.80 -30.91
CA SER A 254 30.48 -12.05 -31.64
C SER A 254 29.86 -13.06 -30.69
N TRP A 255 28.79 -13.71 -31.13
CA TRP A 255 28.17 -14.84 -30.42
C TRP A 255 28.49 -16.19 -31.07
N SER A 256 29.59 -16.26 -31.84
CA SER A 256 30.04 -17.50 -32.46
C SER A 256 30.19 -18.62 -31.42
N THR A 257 29.51 -19.74 -31.62
CA THR A 257 29.33 -20.80 -30.62
C THR A 257 30.57 -21.62 -30.34
N PHE A 258 31.45 -21.79 -31.33
CA PHE A 258 32.56 -22.73 -31.26
C PHE A 258 33.93 -22.05 -31.44
N LEU A 259 34.89 -22.49 -30.63
CA LEU A 259 36.32 -22.34 -30.85
C LEU A 259 36.83 -23.54 -31.65
N TYR A 260 37.12 -23.32 -32.93
CA TYR A 260 37.60 -24.38 -33.84
C TYR A 260 39.11 -24.63 -33.66
N LYS A 261 39.50 -25.90 -33.67
CA LYS A 261 40.90 -26.34 -33.71
C LYS A 261 41.43 -26.43 -35.13
N ILE A 262 40.55 -26.60 -36.12
CA ILE A 262 40.87 -26.57 -37.55
C ILE A 262 40.20 -25.36 -38.21
N PRO A 263 40.70 -24.11 -38.00
CA PRO A 263 40.04 -22.89 -38.50
C PRO A 263 39.85 -22.85 -40.01
N SER A 264 40.66 -23.59 -40.79
CA SER A 264 40.58 -23.60 -42.25
C SER A 264 39.31 -24.27 -42.81
N LEU A 265 38.58 -25.03 -41.98
CA LEU A 265 37.34 -25.70 -42.40
C LEU A 265 36.12 -24.77 -42.32
N PHE A 266 36.16 -23.82 -41.40
CA PHE A 266 35.03 -22.97 -41.02
C PHE A 266 35.24 -21.54 -41.49
N ARG A 267 34.15 -20.79 -41.60
CA ARG A 267 34.23 -19.34 -41.79
C ARG A 267 34.59 -18.66 -40.46
N GLY A 268 35.27 -17.51 -40.54
CA GLY A 268 35.64 -16.75 -39.36
C GLY A 268 34.42 -16.30 -38.55
N ALA A 269 34.65 -16.07 -37.25
CA ALA A 269 33.62 -15.59 -36.32
C ALA A 269 32.90 -14.35 -36.86
N GLN A 270 31.58 -14.39 -36.88
CA GLN A 270 30.76 -13.28 -37.36
C GLN A 270 30.56 -12.24 -36.27
N LYS A 271 30.58 -10.97 -36.67
CA LYS A 271 30.42 -9.84 -35.77
C LYS A 271 29.04 -9.22 -35.92
N LEU A 272 28.48 -8.72 -34.82
CA LEU A 272 27.22 -7.98 -34.75
C LEU A 272 27.39 -6.54 -35.26
N THR A 273 27.98 -6.39 -36.44
CA THR A 273 28.19 -5.10 -37.07
C THR A 273 26.85 -4.37 -37.26
N SER A 274 26.87 -3.05 -37.11
CA SER A 274 25.76 -2.15 -37.41
C SER A 274 25.11 -2.44 -38.76
N ALA A 275 25.91 -2.76 -39.79
CA ALA A 275 25.41 -3.19 -41.10
C ALA A 275 24.58 -4.49 -41.03
N ASN A 276 25.10 -5.53 -40.36
CA ASN A 276 24.38 -6.80 -40.21
C ASN A 276 23.10 -6.64 -39.38
N ARG A 277 23.18 -5.93 -38.25
CA ARG A 277 22.03 -5.66 -37.37
C ARG A 277 20.94 -4.89 -38.10
N LYS A 278 21.32 -3.87 -38.86
CA LYS A 278 20.39 -3.11 -39.70
C LYS A 278 19.69 -4.01 -40.71
N ILE A 279 20.44 -4.82 -41.47
CA ILE A 279 19.83 -5.69 -42.48
C ILE A 279 18.87 -6.69 -41.82
N MET A 280 19.21 -7.25 -40.67
CA MET A 280 18.30 -8.16 -39.96
C MET A 280 17.01 -7.48 -39.49
N ASN A 281 17.08 -6.25 -39.00
CA ASN A 281 15.88 -5.45 -38.70
C ASN A 281 15.06 -5.14 -39.96
N ASP A 282 15.72 -4.76 -41.06
CA ASP A 282 15.06 -4.49 -42.35
C ASP A 282 14.32 -5.74 -42.88
N LEU A 283 14.85 -6.94 -42.63
CA LEU A 283 14.18 -8.21 -42.98
C LEU A 283 12.92 -8.47 -42.14
N VAL A 284 12.93 -8.11 -40.85
CA VAL A 284 11.73 -8.20 -39.99
C VAL A 284 10.64 -7.25 -40.50
N ASP A 285 11.00 -6.01 -40.83
CA ASP A 285 10.06 -5.04 -41.41
C ASP A 285 9.49 -5.53 -42.74
N ALA A 286 10.32 -6.13 -43.58
CA ALA A 286 9.89 -6.70 -44.86
C ALA A 286 8.91 -7.88 -44.66
N ALA A 287 9.19 -8.78 -43.71
CA ALA A 287 8.32 -9.90 -43.39
C ALA A 287 6.97 -9.42 -42.83
N ASN A 288 6.98 -8.50 -41.85
CA ASN A 288 5.76 -7.90 -41.30
C ASN A 288 4.95 -7.15 -42.36
N SER A 289 5.61 -6.47 -43.30
CA SER A 289 4.94 -5.81 -44.43
C SER A 289 4.19 -6.81 -45.31
N GLN A 290 4.77 -7.98 -45.59
CA GLN A 290 4.11 -9.03 -46.35
C GLN A 290 2.94 -9.66 -45.58
N ILE A 291 3.10 -9.90 -44.28
CA ILE A 291 2.04 -10.43 -43.40
C ILE A 291 0.87 -9.45 -43.33
N SER A 292 1.14 -8.17 -43.03
CA SER A 292 0.12 -7.11 -42.99
C SER A 292 -0.59 -6.96 -44.33
N ALA A 293 0.13 -7.08 -45.46
CA ALA A 293 -0.48 -7.07 -46.79
C ALA A 293 -1.38 -8.29 -47.03
N ALA A 294 -0.99 -9.50 -46.59
CA ALA A 294 -1.80 -10.71 -46.68
C ALA A 294 -3.07 -10.62 -45.83
N VAL A 295 -2.95 -10.11 -44.59
CA VAL A 295 -4.08 -9.82 -43.70
C VAL A 295 -5.06 -8.85 -44.39
N LYS A 296 -4.54 -7.75 -44.95
CA LYS A 296 -5.36 -6.77 -45.67
C LYS A 296 -6.09 -7.38 -46.87
N ARG A 297 -5.45 -8.26 -47.64
CA ARG A 297 -6.09 -8.99 -48.75
C ARG A 297 -7.18 -9.96 -48.27
N ALA A 298 -7.02 -10.54 -47.09
CA ALA A 298 -7.96 -11.51 -46.53
C ALA A 298 -9.27 -10.91 -45.99
N GLY A 299 -9.31 -9.60 -45.77
CA GLY A 299 -10.50 -8.85 -45.36
C GLY A 299 -10.70 -8.78 -43.84
N SER A 300 -11.86 -8.25 -43.42
CA SER A 300 -12.14 -7.84 -42.03
C SER A 300 -12.15 -8.94 -40.98
N GLN A 301 -12.20 -10.22 -41.37
CA GLN A 301 -12.13 -11.35 -40.43
C GLN A 301 -10.70 -11.65 -39.94
N VAL A 302 -9.71 -10.86 -40.36
CA VAL A 302 -8.31 -11.07 -40.02
C VAL A 302 -7.73 -9.74 -39.55
N LYS A 303 -7.15 -9.71 -38.36
CA LYS A 303 -6.49 -8.54 -37.77
C LYS A 303 -5.00 -8.81 -37.62
N PHE A 304 -4.18 -7.87 -38.08
CA PHE A 304 -2.74 -7.87 -37.86
C PHE A 304 -2.46 -7.25 -36.50
N VAL A 305 -1.65 -7.92 -35.67
CA VAL A 305 -1.26 -7.45 -34.34
C VAL A 305 0.23 -7.14 -34.39
N ASP A 306 0.55 -5.84 -34.42
CA ASP A 306 1.93 -5.33 -34.45
C ASP A 306 2.38 -5.00 -33.02
N TYR A 307 3.43 -5.68 -32.56
CA TYR A 307 4.00 -5.46 -31.22
C TYR A 307 5.43 -4.93 -31.26
N ASP A 308 6.01 -4.66 -32.44
CA ASP A 308 7.41 -4.25 -32.55
C ASP A 308 7.68 -2.89 -31.88
N SER A 309 6.74 -1.97 -31.98
CA SER A 309 6.83 -0.64 -31.39
C SER A 309 6.94 -0.69 -29.85
N TRP A 310 6.29 -1.67 -29.22
CA TRP A 310 6.38 -1.93 -27.78
C TRP A 310 7.76 -2.46 -27.40
N VAL A 311 8.34 -3.34 -28.22
CA VAL A 311 9.70 -3.85 -27.99
C VAL A 311 10.72 -2.70 -28.05
N GLY A 312 10.57 -1.78 -28.99
CA GLY A 312 11.40 -0.57 -29.05
C GLY A 312 11.20 0.35 -27.83
N HIS A 313 9.95 0.57 -27.39
CA HIS A 313 9.65 1.43 -26.25
C HIS A 313 10.29 0.97 -24.94
N PHE A 314 10.28 -0.33 -24.67
CA PHE A 314 10.90 -0.91 -23.48
C PHE A 314 12.42 -1.09 -23.59
N ASN A 315 13.05 -0.56 -24.66
CA ASN A 315 14.44 -0.84 -25.02
C ASN A 315 14.71 -2.34 -24.97
N GLY A 316 13.84 -3.15 -25.57
CA GLY A 316 13.78 -4.60 -25.39
C GLY A 316 14.64 -5.41 -26.37
N ARG A 317 15.45 -4.74 -27.20
CA ARG A 317 16.23 -5.37 -28.28
C ARG A 317 17.67 -5.68 -27.84
N PHE A 318 18.42 -6.42 -28.63
CA PHE A 318 19.85 -6.62 -28.43
C PHE A 318 20.63 -5.38 -28.88
N CYS A 319 21.81 -5.17 -28.31
CA CYS A 319 22.72 -4.06 -28.60
C CYS A 319 22.10 -2.67 -28.33
N GLU A 320 21.23 -2.54 -27.32
CA GLU A 320 20.66 -1.25 -26.90
C GLU A 320 21.74 -0.33 -26.31
N ASN A 321 21.52 0.98 -26.42
CA ASN A 321 22.49 1.96 -25.92
C ASN A 321 22.80 1.75 -24.43
N GLY A 322 24.08 1.68 -24.09
CA GLY A 322 24.53 1.43 -22.71
C GLY A 322 24.49 -0.05 -22.28
N VAL A 323 24.12 -0.97 -23.16
CA VAL A 323 24.20 -2.42 -22.92
C VAL A 323 25.46 -2.99 -23.58
N ASP A 324 26.30 -3.65 -22.78
CA ASP A 324 27.50 -4.34 -23.27
C ASP A 324 27.20 -5.83 -23.52
N GLU A 325 26.84 -6.14 -24.78
CA GLU A 325 26.53 -7.49 -25.27
C GLU A 325 27.74 -8.45 -25.33
N SER A 326 28.92 -7.99 -24.91
CA SER A 326 30.10 -8.86 -24.73
C SER A 326 30.20 -9.45 -23.32
N THR A 327 29.36 -8.98 -22.38
CA THR A 327 29.41 -9.36 -20.97
C THR A 327 28.19 -10.17 -20.56
N VAL A 328 28.33 -11.01 -19.52
CA VAL A 328 27.22 -11.79 -18.94
C VAL A 328 26.13 -10.93 -18.27
N GLN A 329 26.31 -9.61 -18.22
CA GLN A 329 25.41 -8.65 -17.56
C GLN A 329 24.32 -8.12 -18.52
N SER A 330 24.45 -8.31 -19.83
CA SER A 330 23.40 -7.94 -20.81
C SER A 330 22.17 -8.85 -20.72
N ASN A 331 22.35 -10.10 -20.29
CA ASN A 331 21.44 -11.19 -20.58
C ASN A 331 20.23 -11.34 -19.64
N THR A 332 20.09 -10.53 -18.58
CA THR A 332 18.92 -10.58 -17.65
C THR A 332 18.41 -9.20 -17.28
N ARG A 333 18.70 -8.21 -18.12
CA ARG A 333 18.29 -6.82 -17.89
C ARG A 333 16.77 -6.68 -17.93
N THR A 334 16.23 -5.88 -17.02
CA THR A 334 14.81 -5.54 -17.01
C THR A 334 14.42 -4.89 -18.34
N GLY A 335 13.36 -5.38 -18.96
CA GLY A 335 12.85 -4.90 -20.24
C GLY A 335 13.38 -5.64 -21.48
N LEU A 336 14.36 -6.55 -21.36
CA LEU A 336 14.77 -7.39 -22.49
C LEU A 336 13.61 -8.30 -22.94
N MET A 337 13.23 -8.21 -24.22
CA MET A 337 12.01 -8.85 -24.74
C MET A 337 12.26 -10.19 -25.43
N PHE A 338 13.51 -10.49 -25.77
CA PHE A 338 13.92 -11.76 -26.37
C PHE A 338 14.90 -12.48 -25.47
N TYR A 339 14.86 -13.80 -25.45
CA TYR A 339 15.91 -14.57 -24.80
C TYR A 339 17.25 -14.31 -25.49
N GLU A 340 18.24 -13.88 -24.71
CA GLU A 340 19.66 -13.93 -25.04
C GLU A 340 20.28 -15.22 -24.46
N LEU A 341 21.47 -15.62 -24.90
CA LEU A 341 22.08 -16.92 -24.59
C LEU A 341 22.18 -17.21 -23.08
N ASN A 342 22.50 -16.21 -22.26
CA ASN A 342 22.73 -16.37 -20.81
C ASN A 342 21.52 -15.94 -19.96
N THR A 343 20.36 -15.74 -20.59
CA THR A 343 19.15 -15.32 -19.87
C THR A 343 18.74 -16.39 -18.87
N MET A 344 18.66 -16.02 -17.59
CA MET A 344 18.15 -16.86 -16.51
C MET A 344 16.66 -16.59 -16.34
N ASP A 345 15.85 -17.65 -16.23
CA ASP A 345 14.43 -17.47 -15.93
C ASP A 345 14.22 -17.28 -14.42
N PRO A 346 13.20 -16.48 -14.02
CA PRO A 346 12.79 -16.33 -12.61
C PRO A 346 12.45 -17.66 -11.90
N LEU A 347 12.13 -18.71 -12.67
CA LEU A 347 11.79 -20.06 -12.18
C LEU A 347 13.00 -21.01 -12.05
N GLY A 348 14.22 -20.54 -12.33
CA GLY A 348 15.46 -21.26 -12.00
C GLY A 348 15.97 -22.26 -13.04
N LEU A 349 15.53 -22.17 -14.30
CA LEU A 349 16.11 -22.97 -15.38
C LEU A 349 17.49 -22.43 -15.76
N ASN A 350 18.52 -23.24 -15.52
CA ASN A 350 19.90 -22.93 -15.89
C ASN A 350 20.07 -23.08 -17.43
N PRO A 351 20.28 -21.99 -18.18
CA PRO A 351 20.46 -22.03 -19.64
C PRO A 351 21.68 -22.84 -20.08
N TRP A 352 22.62 -23.09 -19.17
CA TRP A 352 23.87 -23.79 -19.41
C TRP A 352 23.82 -25.29 -19.14
N LYS A 353 22.67 -25.80 -18.70
CA LYS A 353 22.43 -27.22 -18.52
C LYS A 353 21.95 -27.83 -19.85
N ARG A 354 22.39 -29.05 -20.15
CA ARG A 354 21.74 -29.89 -21.17
C ARG A 354 20.74 -30.81 -20.52
N SER A 355 19.54 -30.82 -21.06
CA SER A 355 18.58 -31.87 -20.77
C SER A 355 18.87 -33.11 -21.61
N ASP A 356 18.53 -34.29 -21.06
CA ASP A 356 18.58 -35.57 -21.80
C ASP A 356 17.50 -35.67 -22.90
N ASN A 357 16.73 -34.60 -23.09
CA ASN A 357 15.64 -34.54 -24.04
C ASN A 357 16.19 -34.40 -25.46
N GLN A 358 15.69 -35.21 -26.39
CA GLN A 358 16.10 -35.13 -27.80
C GLN A 358 15.01 -34.43 -28.61
N PRO A 359 15.27 -33.22 -29.15
CA PRO A 359 14.32 -32.53 -30.01
C PRO A 359 14.11 -33.27 -31.33
N PHE A 360 12.96 -33.08 -31.97
CA PHE A 360 12.66 -33.68 -33.26
C PHE A 360 13.29 -32.89 -34.42
N GLU A 361 13.64 -33.60 -35.49
CA GLU A 361 13.97 -32.98 -36.76
C GLU A 361 12.86 -32.02 -37.21
N GLY A 362 13.24 -30.90 -37.83
CA GLY A 362 12.28 -29.89 -38.27
C GLY A 362 11.77 -28.95 -37.18
N THR A 363 12.08 -29.19 -35.89
CA THR A 363 11.94 -28.16 -34.84
C THR A 363 13.13 -27.20 -34.86
N PHE A 364 12.97 -26.00 -34.27
CA PHE A 364 14.07 -25.04 -34.15
C PHE A 364 15.27 -25.62 -33.40
N GLU A 365 15.01 -26.23 -32.23
CA GLU A 365 16.02 -26.85 -31.37
C GLU A 365 16.69 -28.06 -32.06
N GLY A 366 15.94 -28.85 -32.83
CA GLY A 366 16.48 -29.92 -33.65
C GLY A 366 17.43 -29.39 -34.73
N THR A 367 17.05 -28.31 -35.42
CA THR A 367 17.84 -27.70 -36.50
C THR A 367 19.19 -27.17 -35.99
N VAL A 368 19.21 -26.45 -34.86
CA VAL A 368 20.47 -25.95 -34.28
C VAL A 368 21.37 -27.08 -33.78
N ASN A 369 20.79 -28.18 -33.30
CA ASN A 369 21.54 -29.37 -32.91
C ASN A 369 22.07 -30.17 -34.11
N GLN A 370 21.37 -30.19 -35.25
CA GLN A 370 21.90 -30.72 -36.52
C GLN A 370 23.15 -29.93 -36.96
N PHE A 371 23.14 -28.59 -36.83
CA PHE A 371 24.34 -27.79 -37.11
C PHE A 371 25.50 -28.16 -36.16
N ALA A 372 25.22 -28.32 -34.86
CA ALA A 372 26.23 -28.77 -33.90
C ALA A 372 26.81 -30.13 -34.28
N GLN A 373 25.97 -31.09 -34.71
CA GLN A 373 26.39 -32.40 -35.22
C GLN A 373 27.37 -32.29 -36.40
N ILE A 374 27.11 -31.40 -37.36
CA ILE A 374 27.98 -31.17 -38.53
C ILE A 374 29.34 -30.61 -38.10
N THR A 375 29.34 -29.65 -37.19
CA THR A 375 30.59 -29.08 -36.67
C THR A 375 31.43 -30.12 -35.95
N ARG A 376 30.83 -31.00 -35.15
CA ARG A 376 31.53 -32.11 -34.50
C ARG A 376 32.07 -33.15 -35.47
N LEU A 377 31.38 -33.38 -36.58
CA LEU A 377 31.85 -34.27 -37.64
C LEU A 377 33.10 -33.71 -38.33
N MET A 378 33.15 -32.40 -38.54
CA MET A 378 34.27 -31.72 -39.22
C MET A 378 35.45 -31.42 -38.30
N ASP A 379 35.18 -31.09 -37.04
CA ASP A 379 36.19 -30.87 -36.00
C ASP A 379 35.75 -31.54 -34.69
N PRO A 380 36.16 -32.80 -34.47
CA PRO A 380 35.87 -33.52 -33.23
C PRO A 380 36.46 -32.87 -31.97
N ASP A 381 37.37 -31.91 -32.11
CA ASP A 381 37.97 -31.20 -30.99
C ASP A 381 37.37 -29.79 -30.78
N ALA A 382 36.36 -29.40 -31.56
CA ALA A 382 35.68 -28.11 -31.39
C ALA A 382 35.12 -27.95 -29.97
N LYS A 383 35.39 -26.80 -29.34
CA LYS A 383 34.93 -26.46 -27.99
C LYS A 383 33.92 -25.32 -28.03
N PHE A 384 33.03 -25.26 -27.06
CA PHE A 384 32.19 -24.07 -26.90
C PHE A 384 33.04 -22.86 -26.53
N THR A 385 32.70 -21.68 -27.02
CA THR A 385 33.26 -20.42 -26.49
C THR A 385 32.99 -20.32 -24.99
N GLU A 386 31.77 -20.66 -24.58
CA GLU A 386 31.25 -20.53 -23.22
C GLU A 386 31.43 -21.83 -22.40
N GLN A 387 32.44 -22.62 -22.73
CA GLN A 387 32.70 -23.94 -22.14
C GLN A 387 32.78 -23.93 -20.60
N ALA A 388 33.21 -22.81 -20.01
CA ALA A 388 33.34 -22.65 -18.56
C ALA A 388 32.01 -22.55 -17.82
N PHE A 389 30.91 -22.19 -18.49
CA PHE A 389 29.59 -22.00 -17.88
C PHE A 389 28.71 -23.26 -17.90
N ILE A 390 29.07 -24.25 -18.72
CA ILE A 390 28.33 -25.51 -18.87
C ILE A 390 28.43 -26.34 -17.58
N SER A 391 27.30 -26.55 -16.93
CA SER A 391 27.22 -27.10 -15.56
C SER A 391 27.31 -28.63 -15.45
N ASP A 392 27.31 -29.34 -16.57
CA ASP A 392 27.10 -30.78 -16.56
C ASP A 392 28.44 -31.51 -16.38
N ALA A 393 28.66 -32.07 -15.18
CA ALA A 393 29.88 -32.81 -14.81
C ALA A 393 30.18 -34.07 -15.66
N GLY A 394 29.32 -34.44 -16.61
CA GLY A 394 29.44 -35.65 -17.44
C GLY A 394 30.22 -35.52 -18.74
N THR A 395 30.49 -34.31 -19.26
CA THR A 395 31.22 -34.16 -20.55
C THR A 395 32.08 -32.90 -20.60
N ALA A 396 33.10 -32.85 -19.74
CA ALA A 396 34.32 -32.08 -20.01
C ALA A 396 35.11 -32.60 -21.24
N SER A 397 34.59 -33.61 -21.94
CA SER A 397 34.98 -33.90 -23.31
C SER A 397 33.71 -34.10 -24.12
N VAL A 398 33.60 -33.39 -25.23
CA VAL A 398 32.60 -33.66 -26.24
C VAL A 398 32.92 -34.98 -27.00
N ALA A 399 33.84 -35.79 -26.47
CA ALA A 399 34.41 -37.00 -27.06
C ALA A 399 33.68 -38.31 -26.68
N SER A 400 32.65 -38.29 -25.81
CA SER A 400 32.09 -39.53 -25.25
C SER A 400 30.56 -39.68 -25.23
N SER A 401 29.80 -38.84 -25.93
CA SER A 401 28.35 -39.08 -26.08
C SER A 401 28.11 -40.24 -27.05
N ASN A 402 28.04 -41.47 -26.51
CA ASN A 402 27.51 -42.62 -27.22
C ASN A 402 26.08 -42.28 -27.69
N VAL A 403 25.93 -41.99 -28.99
CA VAL A 403 24.64 -41.75 -29.65
C VAL A 403 23.77 -43.00 -29.44
N ARG A 404 22.86 -42.94 -28.46
CA ARG A 404 21.81 -43.97 -28.31
C ARG A 404 20.72 -43.67 -29.33
N LEU A 405 20.68 -44.51 -30.37
CA LEU A 405 19.59 -44.62 -31.33
C LEU A 405 18.29 -45.00 -30.61
N VAL A 406 17.31 -44.10 -30.63
CA VAL A 406 15.93 -44.43 -30.25
C VAL A 406 15.06 -44.32 -31.50
N ASN A 407 14.77 -45.48 -32.08
CA ASN A 407 13.81 -45.61 -33.18
C ASN A 407 12.39 -45.42 -32.64
N SER A 408 11.78 -44.29 -32.97
CA SER A 408 10.33 -44.12 -32.91
C SER A 408 9.91 -43.20 -34.05
N ALA A 409 9.31 -43.76 -35.09
CA ALA A 409 8.73 -43.00 -36.19
C ALA A 409 7.51 -42.21 -35.68
N SER A 410 7.71 -40.93 -35.39
CA SER A 410 6.63 -39.96 -35.15
C SER A 410 6.38 -39.13 -36.42
N ALA A 411 5.25 -38.43 -36.49
CA ALA A 411 4.91 -37.55 -37.61
C ALA A 411 5.85 -36.34 -37.78
N LEU A 412 6.81 -36.16 -36.86
CA LEU A 412 7.74 -35.04 -36.75
C LEU A 412 9.20 -35.40 -37.11
N GLY A 413 9.47 -36.60 -37.64
CA GLY A 413 10.82 -36.99 -38.06
C GLY A 413 11.68 -37.65 -36.96
N PRO A 414 12.95 -38.01 -37.23
CA PRO A 414 13.87 -38.62 -36.27
C PRO A 414 14.22 -37.66 -35.12
N ARG A 415 14.55 -38.24 -33.95
CA ARG A 415 15.06 -37.49 -32.79
C ARG A 415 16.53 -37.11 -32.99
N ILE A 416 16.85 -35.86 -32.69
CA ILE A 416 18.20 -35.29 -32.80
C ILE A 416 18.84 -35.26 -31.41
N PRO A 417 20.07 -35.76 -31.24
CA PRO A 417 20.81 -35.64 -29.99
C PRO A 417 20.99 -34.18 -29.55
N ASN A 418 20.70 -33.89 -28.27
CA ASN A 418 20.88 -32.57 -27.69
C ASN A 418 22.35 -32.32 -27.32
N LEU A 419 23.06 -31.63 -28.19
CA LEU A 419 24.49 -31.31 -28.10
C LEU A 419 24.74 -29.89 -27.57
N LEU A 420 23.83 -28.97 -27.83
CA LEU A 420 23.87 -27.60 -27.31
C LEU A 420 23.22 -27.55 -25.91
N PRO A 421 23.70 -26.69 -24.99
CA PRO A 421 22.93 -26.32 -23.79
C PRO A 421 21.50 -25.86 -24.13
N ASP A 422 20.54 -26.14 -23.25
CA ASP A 422 19.11 -25.90 -23.50
C ASP A 422 18.82 -24.41 -23.79
N GLY A 423 19.64 -23.49 -23.26
CA GLY A 423 19.55 -22.05 -23.52
C GLY A 423 19.70 -21.65 -24.99
N TYR A 424 20.46 -22.42 -25.80
CA TYR A 424 20.60 -22.14 -27.24
C TYR A 424 19.28 -22.34 -28.01
N GLY A 425 18.40 -23.20 -27.51
CA GLY A 425 17.13 -23.52 -28.14
C GLY A 425 16.09 -22.40 -28.06
N ARG A 426 16.28 -21.42 -27.17
CA ARG A 426 15.33 -20.31 -26.94
C ARG A 426 15.83 -18.94 -27.41
N VAL A 427 17.10 -18.78 -27.76
CA VAL A 427 17.63 -17.46 -28.16
C VAL A 427 16.84 -16.89 -29.34
N PHE A 428 16.60 -15.57 -29.35
CA PHE A 428 15.72 -14.87 -30.28
C PHE A 428 14.21 -15.18 -30.15
N HIS A 429 13.76 -15.98 -29.17
CA HIS A 429 12.33 -16.15 -28.90
C HIS A 429 11.83 -15.14 -27.85
N PRO A 430 10.55 -14.75 -27.90
CA PRO A 430 9.95 -13.86 -26.91
C PRO A 430 10.11 -14.39 -25.47
N GLN A 431 10.47 -13.52 -24.54
CA GLN A 431 10.40 -13.82 -23.11
C GLN A 431 8.95 -13.78 -22.62
N ILE A 432 8.72 -14.22 -21.38
CA ILE A 432 7.40 -14.21 -20.72
C ILE A 432 6.72 -12.82 -20.84
N LEU A 433 7.47 -11.74 -20.56
CA LEU A 433 6.95 -10.37 -20.66
C LEU A 433 6.46 -10.01 -22.07
N LEU A 434 7.19 -10.41 -23.12
CA LEU A 434 6.76 -10.14 -24.49
C LEU A 434 5.53 -10.99 -24.85
N HIS A 435 5.41 -12.23 -24.35
CA HIS A 435 4.18 -13.02 -24.52
C HIS A 435 2.97 -12.38 -23.82
N GLU A 436 3.14 -11.78 -22.65
CA GLU A 436 2.09 -11.03 -21.95
C GLU A 436 1.64 -9.79 -22.73
N ILE A 437 2.59 -9.06 -23.34
CA ILE A 437 2.29 -7.92 -24.23
C ILE A 437 1.52 -8.39 -25.47
N ILE A 438 1.98 -9.45 -26.14
CA ILE A 438 1.30 -10.01 -27.32
C ILE A 438 -0.12 -10.48 -26.95
N ALA A 439 -0.27 -11.20 -25.83
CA ALA A 439 -1.57 -11.65 -25.33
C ALA A 439 -2.50 -10.46 -25.07
N SER A 440 -1.99 -9.44 -24.38
CA SER A 440 -2.68 -8.18 -24.11
C SER A 440 -3.18 -7.51 -25.38
N LEU A 441 -2.32 -7.29 -26.37
CA LEU A 441 -2.69 -6.67 -27.65
C LEU A 441 -3.71 -7.50 -28.44
N VAL A 442 -3.66 -8.83 -28.35
CA VAL A 442 -4.66 -9.68 -28.98
C VAL A 442 -6.02 -9.56 -28.28
N ILE A 443 -6.06 -9.56 -26.94
CA ILE A 443 -7.32 -9.32 -26.21
C ILE A 443 -7.88 -7.93 -26.53
N TYR A 444 -7.01 -6.97 -26.86
CA TYR A 444 -7.40 -5.59 -27.20
C TYR A 444 -8.21 -5.58 -28.46
N GLU A 445 -7.72 -6.28 -29.45
CA GLU A 445 -8.43 -6.42 -30.71
C GLU A 445 -9.71 -7.24 -30.54
N MET A 446 -9.79 -8.17 -29.58
CA MET A 446 -11.03 -8.88 -29.24
C MET A 446 -12.08 -7.97 -28.59
N VAL A 447 -11.69 -7.18 -27.59
CA VAL A 447 -12.58 -6.19 -26.94
C VAL A 447 -13.04 -5.15 -27.94
N ASN A 448 -12.11 -4.61 -28.74
CA ASN A 448 -12.40 -3.66 -29.80
C ASN A 448 -13.38 -4.23 -30.84
N LYS A 449 -13.24 -5.51 -31.19
CA LYS A 449 -14.19 -6.20 -32.07
C LYS A 449 -15.56 -6.37 -31.40
N ASN A 450 -15.60 -6.75 -30.12
CA ASN A 450 -16.85 -6.89 -29.37
C ASN A 450 -17.63 -5.58 -29.31
N GLU A 451 -16.92 -4.46 -29.07
CA GLU A 451 -17.49 -3.11 -29.13
C GLU A 451 -18.10 -2.78 -30.51
N GLN A 452 -17.34 -3.03 -31.58
CA GLN A 452 -17.79 -2.78 -32.94
C GLN A 452 -19.01 -3.63 -33.32
N ASP A 453 -19.07 -4.90 -32.89
CA ASP A 453 -20.22 -5.77 -33.12
C ASP A 453 -21.49 -5.27 -32.43
N HIS A 454 -21.34 -4.50 -31.35
CA HIS A 454 -22.43 -3.87 -30.59
C HIS A 454 -22.66 -2.39 -30.97
N GLY A 455 -22.11 -1.96 -32.11
CA GLY A 455 -22.38 -0.64 -32.70
C GLY A 455 -21.61 0.52 -32.09
N LEU A 456 -20.59 0.24 -31.27
CA LEU A 456 -19.67 1.24 -30.73
C LEU A 456 -18.55 1.55 -31.73
N PRO A 457 -17.96 2.76 -31.69
CA PRO A 457 -16.87 3.12 -32.59
C PRO A 457 -15.66 2.23 -32.38
N ALA A 458 -14.95 1.92 -33.47
CA ALA A 458 -13.67 1.23 -33.38
C ALA A 458 -12.74 2.02 -32.45
N ILE A 459 -12.23 1.33 -31.45
CA ILE A 459 -11.51 2.00 -30.41
C ILE A 459 -10.07 2.26 -30.91
N PRO A 460 -9.63 3.53 -30.95
CA PRO A 460 -8.43 3.87 -31.69
C PRO A 460 -7.18 3.36 -30.96
N GLU A 461 -6.37 2.60 -31.70
CA GLU A 461 -5.01 2.21 -31.30
C GLU A 461 -4.14 3.48 -31.32
N THR A 462 -4.32 4.32 -30.29
CA THR A 462 -3.64 5.60 -30.16
C THR A 462 -2.23 5.37 -29.65
N PHE A 463 -1.33 5.08 -30.57
CA PHE A 463 0.10 5.12 -30.30
C PHE A 463 0.61 6.55 -30.46
N THR A 464 0.63 7.30 -29.37
CA THR A 464 1.38 8.56 -29.27
C THR A 464 2.28 8.49 -28.05
N PHE A 465 3.59 8.39 -28.27
CA PHE A 465 4.58 8.57 -27.20
C PHE A 465 4.81 10.05 -26.82
N ASP A 466 4.12 10.97 -27.50
CA ASP A 466 4.18 12.41 -27.24
C ASP A 466 3.29 12.87 -26.07
N SER A 467 2.55 11.96 -25.43
CA SER A 467 1.95 12.14 -24.10
C SER A 467 2.96 11.94 -22.94
N CYS A 468 4.25 11.79 -23.27
CA CYS A 468 5.42 12.01 -22.41
C CYS A 468 6.43 12.89 -23.18
N PRO A 469 6.67 14.18 -22.84
CA PRO A 469 7.60 14.98 -23.61
C PRO A 469 9.05 14.74 -23.17
N ASN A 470 9.79 13.98 -23.99
CA ASN A 470 11.26 13.95 -23.96
C ASN A 470 11.81 15.25 -24.58
N SER A 471 12.68 15.93 -23.85
CA SER A 471 13.24 17.23 -24.20
C SER A 471 14.35 17.11 -25.24
N GLY A 472 14.10 17.63 -26.44
CA GLY A 472 15.13 18.10 -27.34
C GLY A 472 15.69 19.44 -26.85
N ASN A 473 17.01 19.52 -26.74
CA ASN A 473 17.79 20.67 -26.32
C ASN A 473 17.52 21.90 -27.23
N GLY A 474 17.14 23.04 -26.64
CA GLY A 474 16.95 24.30 -27.36
C GLY A 474 16.42 25.41 -26.46
N GLY A 475 17.34 26.26 -25.97
CA GLY A 475 17.08 27.25 -24.91
C GLY A 475 16.06 28.35 -25.22
N GLY A 476 15.45 28.87 -24.15
CA GLY A 476 14.61 30.06 -24.16
C GLY A 476 14.25 30.52 -22.74
N ASN A 477 14.82 31.65 -22.33
CA ASN A 477 14.66 32.34 -21.04
C ASN A 477 13.21 32.47 -20.53
N GLY A 478 13.01 32.22 -19.22
CA GLY A 478 11.86 32.68 -18.43
C GLY A 478 12.15 32.66 -16.92
N ASN A 479 12.23 33.83 -16.28
CA ASN A 479 12.53 34.04 -14.87
C ASN A 479 11.45 33.51 -13.91
N GLY A 480 11.85 32.77 -12.86
CA GLY A 480 11.02 32.49 -11.67
C GLY A 480 11.67 31.57 -10.63
N ASN A 481 12.43 32.14 -9.67
CA ASN A 481 12.82 31.61 -8.34
C ASN A 481 13.15 30.10 -8.15
N GLY A 482 14.33 29.67 -8.60
CA GLY A 482 15.41 29.16 -7.73
C GLY A 482 15.18 28.00 -6.74
N ALA A 483 14.52 26.91 -7.14
CA ALA A 483 14.73 25.60 -6.50
C ALA A 483 15.42 24.67 -7.51
N GLY A 484 16.54 24.05 -7.13
CA GLY A 484 17.20 23.06 -7.99
C GLY A 484 16.34 21.81 -8.18
N ASP A 485 16.53 21.11 -9.31
CA ASP A 485 15.71 19.96 -9.76
C ASP A 485 16.08 18.62 -9.09
N GLY A 486 16.68 18.65 -7.89
CA GLY A 486 17.25 17.47 -7.24
C GLY A 486 16.29 16.74 -6.28
N GLN A 487 16.56 15.44 -6.08
CA GLN A 487 15.90 14.60 -5.07
C GLN A 487 16.14 15.15 -3.64
N GLN A 488 15.13 15.04 -2.79
CA GLN A 488 15.07 15.61 -1.44
C GLN A 488 14.55 14.60 -0.42
N ILE A 489 14.90 14.84 0.85
CA ILE A 489 14.30 14.17 2.00
C ILE A 489 13.08 14.96 2.45
N ALA A 490 11.94 14.27 2.51
CA ALA A 490 10.69 14.74 3.11
C ALA A 490 10.33 13.77 4.23
N LEU A 491 10.10 14.29 5.45
CA LEU A 491 9.90 13.45 6.63
C LEU A 491 8.45 13.54 7.11
N ALA A 492 7.80 12.39 7.23
CA ALA A 492 6.62 12.22 8.08
C ALA A 492 7.09 12.30 9.55
N SER A 493 7.36 13.51 10.04
CA SER A 493 8.05 13.75 11.30
C SER A 493 7.11 13.66 12.51
N TYR A 494 6.59 12.46 12.77
CA TYR A 494 5.66 12.20 13.90
C TYR A 494 6.39 12.00 15.24
N VAL A 495 7.67 12.37 15.28
CA VAL A 495 8.50 12.45 16.49
C VAL A 495 7.88 13.46 17.46
N ASN A 496 7.48 12.98 18.64
CA ASN A 496 6.97 13.86 19.69
C ASN A 496 8.07 14.84 20.15
N PRO A 497 7.86 16.18 20.10
CA PRO A 497 8.89 17.16 20.45
C PRO A 497 9.46 17.05 21.87
N LEU A 498 8.69 16.50 22.82
CA LEU A 498 9.15 16.27 24.19
C LEU A 498 9.88 14.94 24.37
N ALA A 499 9.51 13.91 23.58
CA ALA A 499 10.10 12.60 23.68
C ALA A 499 11.52 12.58 23.09
N ASP A 500 11.72 13.25 21.96
CA ASP A 500 13.03 13.36 21.30
C ASP A 500 13.29 14.77 20.74
N PRO A 501 13.65 15.73 21.61
CA PRO A 501 14.04 17.07 21.17
C PRO A 501 15.33 17.09 20.34
N VAL A 502 16.20 16.09 20.49
CA VAL A 502 17.49 16.01 19.77
C VAL A 502 17.27 15.66 18.31
N ALA A 503 16.32 14.77 17.99
CA ALA A 503 15.90 14.51 16.62
C ALA A 503 15.40 15.79 15.93
N TRP A 504 14.57 16.59 16.61
CA TRP A 504 14.12 17.88 16.08
C TRP A 504 15.25 18.86 15.83
N ASP A 505 16.22 18.96 16.76
CA ASP A 505 17.41 19.79 16.57
C ASP A 505 18.19 19.39 15.30
N ARG A 506 18.34 18.07 15.05
CA ARG A 506 19.02 17.55 13.85
C ARG A 506 18.23 17.81 12.57
N MET A 507 16.94 17.47 12.51
CA MET A 507 16.08 17.71 11.34
C MET A 507 16.08 19.19 10.90
N ILE A 508 16.03 20.10 11.87
CA ILE A 508 16.04 21.55 11.66
C ILE A 508 17.42 22.04 11.18
N ALA A 509 18.50 21.46 11.71
CA ALA A 509 19.88 21.86 11.40
C ALA A 509 20.37 21.40 10.03
N TYR A 510 19.86 20.30 9.48
CA TYR A 510 20.21 19.86 8.13
C TYR A 510 19.87 20.94 7.09
N SER A 511 20.59 20.97 5.97
CA SER A 511 20.30 21.93 4.88
C SER A 511 18.84 21.83 4.44
N SER A 512 18.16 22.96 4.25
CA SER A 512 16.80 23.02 3.70
C SER A 512 16.73 22.55 2.25
N SER A 513 17.86 22.52 1.53
CA SER A 513 17.93 21.91 0.20
C SER A 513 18.02 20.38 0.23
N LYS A 514 18.39 19.77 1.37
CA LYS A 514 18.48 18.30 1.50
C LYS A 514 17.25 17.75 2.19
N VAL A 515 16.95 18.27 3.38
CA VAL A 515 15.74 17.96 4.15
C VAL A 515 14.83 19.17 3.99
N SER A 516 13.88 19.10 3.05
CA SER A 516 13.10 20.26 2.61
C SER A 516 11.70 20.33 3.24
N VAL A 517 11.09 19.17 3.54
CA VAL A 517 9.71 19.06 4.02
C VAL A 517 9.65 18.30 5.36
N LEU A 518 8.89 18.84 6.32
CA LEU A 518 8.58 18.21 7.60
C LEU A 518 7.06 18.21 7.81
N VAL A 519 6.46 17.06 8.11
CA VAL A 519 5.02 16.95 8.42
C VAL A 519 4.81 17.11 9.93
N ALA A 520 4.05 18.12 10.32
CA ALA A 520 3.60 18.32 11.70
C ALA A 520 2.29 17.55 11.92
N ASN A 521 2.28 16.70 12.95
CA ASN A 521 1.11 15.95 13.37
C ASN A 521 0.93 16.08 14.88
N VAL A 522 0.16 17.08 15.33
CA VAL A 522 -0.01 17.36 16.77
C VAL A 522 -0.79 16.23 17.44
N LEU A 523 -1.92 15.85 16.84
CA LEU A 523 -2.86 14.91 17.43
C LEU A 523 -3.77 14.27 16.35
N ASN A 524 -3.16 13.66 15.33
CA ASN A 524 -3.82 13.24 14.08
C ASN A 524 -4.53 14.42 13.38
N GLY A 525 -3.92 15.60 13.45
CA GLY A 525 -4.50 16.88 13.03
C GLY A 525 -3.89 18.08 13.79
N PRO A 526 -4.47 19.29 13.62
CA PRO A 526 -3.98 20.54 14.21
C PRO A 526 -4.28 20.72 15.71
N ASP A 527 -5.15 19.89 16.29
CA ASP A 527 -5.84 20.12 17.57
C ASP A 527 -6.75 21.38 17.53
N THR A 528 -7.31 21.79 18.67
CA THR A 528 -8.19 22.97 18.83
C THR A 528 -7.50 24.18 19.41
N THR A 529 -6.31 23.99 19.97
CA THR A 529 -5.51 25.04 20.60
C THR A 529 -4.06 24.88 20.21
N VAL A 530 -3.29 25.95 20.32
CA VAL A 530 -1.86 25.90 20.02
C VAL A 530 -1.18 24.98 21.04
N ASN A 531 -0.52 23.93 20.54
CA ASN A 531 0.35 23.12 21.37
C ASN A 531 1.71 23.83 21.51
N ALA A 532 2.09 24.17 22.74
CA ALA A 532 3.27 24.99 23.00
C ALA A 532 4.59 24.33 22.57
N ASP A 533 4.69 23.00 22.61
CA ASP A 533 5.91 22.28 22.25
C ASP A 533 6.03 22.09 20.74
N TRP A 534 4.92 21.82 20.06
CA TRP A 534 4.85 21.86 18.60
C TRP A 534 5.12 23.25 18.04
N ALA A 535 4.57 24.31 18.65
CA ALA A 535 4.82 25.68 18.23
C ALA A 535 6.32 26.02 18.22
N LYS A 536 7.06 25.63 19.26
CA LYS A 536 8.52 25.85 19.34
C LYS A 536 9.27 25.21 18.17
N VAL A 537 8.96 23.96 17.83
CA VAL A 537 9.67 23.26 16.75
C VAL A 537 9.22 23.74 15.36
N ILE A 538 7.95 24.07 15.18
CA ILE A 538 7.40 24.66 13.95
C ILE A 538 8.05 26.02 13.66
N ASP A 539 8.16 26.88 14.67
CA ASP A 539 8.78 28.20 14.53
C ASP A 539 10.25 28.10 14.11
N ARG A 540 10.99 27.19 14.75
CA ARG A 540 12.41 26.96 14.46
C ARG A 540 12.62 26.35 13.08
N ALA A 541 11.80 25.35 12.70
CA ALA A 541 11.85 24.73 11.38
C ALA A 541 11.52 25.74 10.27
N HIS A 542 10.49 26.59 10.49
CA HIS A 542 10.12 27.63 9.55
C HIS A 542 11.26 28.64 9.38
N ALA A 543 11.86 29.07 10.50
CA ALA A 543 12.97 30.02 10.48
C ALA A 543 14.23 29.46 9.79
N SER A 544 14.44 28.14 9.76
CA SER A 544 15.52 27.50 9.01
C SER A 544 15.21 27.25 7.54
N GLY A 545 14.04 27.71 7.06
CA GLY A 545 13.62 27.61 5.67
C GLY A 545 13.05 26.25 5.29
N LYS A 546 12.67 25.41 6.27
CA LYS A 546 11.93 24.16 6.02
C LYS A 546 10.49 24.49 5.64
N ARG A 547 9.90 23.64 4.82
CA ARG A 547 8.47 23.67 4.57
C ARG A 547 7.75 22.73 5.52
N ILE A 548 6.93 23.29 6.41
CA ILE A 548 6.14 22.54 7.37
C ILE A 548 4.75 22.28 6.78
N LEU A 549 4.34 21.02 6.76
CA LEU A 549 3.00 20.61 6.33
C LEU A 549 2.14 20.23 7.52
N GLY A 550 0.93 20.76 7.58
CA GLY A 550 -0.06 20.29 8.54
C GLY A 550 -0.65 18.95 8.10
N TYR A 551 -0.63 17.94 8.96
CA TYR A 551 -1.31 16.67 8.73
C TYR A 551 -2.84 16.84 8.75
N VAL A 552 -3.53 16.34 7.73
CA VAL A 552 -5.00 16.35 7.65
C VAL A 552 -5.49 14.97 7.22
N ARG A 553 -6.34 14.36 8.04
CA ARG A 553 -6.94 13.06 7.78
C ARG A 553 -8.13 13.18 6.81
N THR A 554 -8.09 12.47 5.69
CA THR A 554 -9.16 12.50 4.67
C THR A 554 -10.09 11.29 4.69
N GLY A 555 -9.78 10.25 5.47
CA GLY A 555 -10.66 9.11 5.71
C GLY A 555 -11.04 8.33 4.46
N TYR A 556 -10.21 8.36 3.42
CA TYR A 556 -10.51 7.79 2.10
C TYR A 556 -11.84 8.31 1.52
N LEU A 557 -12.28 9.51 1.90
CA LEU A 557 -13.60 10.07 1.59
C LEU A 557 -14.77 9.14 1.98
N GLY A 558 -14.56 8.24 2.94
CA GLY A 558 -15.52 7.20 3.34
C GLY A 558 -15.73 6.06 2.34
N GLN A 559 -14.88 5.95 1.31
CA GLN A 559 -15.04 4.98 0.22
C GLN A 559 -14.32 3.65 0.45
N SER A 560 -13.46 3.57 1.48
CA SER A 560 -12.77 2.33 1.84
C SER A 560 -13.73 1.24 2.30
N GLN A 561 -13.27 -0.02 2.31
CA GLN A 561 -14.07 -1.15 2.83
C GLN A 561 -14.48 -0.94 4.30
N GLN A 562 -13.66 -0.24 5.07
CA GLN A 562 -13.93 0.15 6.45
C GLN A 562 -15.01 1.23 6.56
N ALA A 563 -15.37 1.89 5.45
CA ALA A 563 -16.40 2.92 5.35
C ALA A 563 -16.25 4.00 6.43
N PHE A 564 -15.06 4.63 6.49
CA PHE A 564 -14.79 5.62 7.52
C PHE A 564 -15.80 6.77 7.50
N GLU A 565 -16.21 7.16 8.70
CA GLU A 565 -17.06 8.32 8.92
C GLU A 565 -16.19 9.56 9.21
N THR A 566 -16.72 10.73 8.87
CA THR A 566 -16.29 12.00 9.47
C THR A 566 -16.45 11.93 10.99
N ARG A 567 -15.83 12.85 11.72
CA ARG A 567 -15.96 12.92 13.20
C ARG A 567 -17.39 13.11 13.68
N LEU A 568 -18.27 13.57 12.79
CA LEU A 568 -19.69 13.77 13.05
C LEU A 568 -20.55 12.57 12.63
N GLY A 569 -19.94 11.45 12.22
CA GLY A 569 -20.65 10.21 11.88
C GLY A 569 -21.26 10.20 10.47
N SER A 570 -20.77 11.04 9.55
CA SER A 570 -21.27 11.10 8.17
C SER A 570 -20.29 10.44 7.19
N THR A 571 -20.83 9.77 6.17
CA THR A 571 -20.10 9.23 5.00
C THR A 571 -20.29 10.08 3.74
N ASP A 572 -20.99 11.22 3.83
CA ASP A 572 -21.24 12.10 2.68
C ASP A 572 -19.96 12.82 2.24
N LEU A 573 -19.71 12.86 0.93
CA LEU A 573 -18.54 13.53 0.35
C LEU A 573 -18.48 15.02 0.70
N ALA A 574 -19.63 15.71 0.76
CA ALA A 574 -19.68 17.13 1.11
C ALA A 574 -19.24 17.38 2.57
N ASP A 575 -19.60 16.46 3.46
CA ASP A 575 -19.21 16.53 4.88
C ASP A 575 -17.72 16.22 5.06
N TRP A 576 -17.16 15.30 4.27
CA TRP A 576 -15.72 15.08 4.20
C TRP A 576 -14.97 16.32 3.73
N VAL A 577 -15.41 16.98 2.65
CA VAL A 577 -14.81 18.24 2.15
C VAL A 577 -14.84 19.32 3.24
N SER A 578 -15.98 19.48 3.91
CA SER A 578 -16.18 20.44 5.01
C SER A 578 -15.19 20.19 6.17
N GLN A 579 -15.05 18.94 6.60
CA GLN A 579 -14.11 18.59 7.68
C GLN A 579 -12.65 18.83 7.26
N ILE A 580 -12.26 18.39 6.05
CA ILE A 580 -10.90 18.56 5.54
C ILE A 580 -10.54 20.06 5.49
N GLN A 581 -11.42 20.90 4.95
CA GLN A 581 -11.21 22.35 4.90
C GLN A 581 -11.15 22.99 6.30
N THR A 582 -11.97 22.50 7.24
CA THR A 582 -11.92 22.94 8.64
C THR A 582 -10.56 22.70 9.26
N ASP A 583 -9.96 21.53 9.04
CA ASP A 583 -8.63 21.21 9.58
C ASP A 583 -7.52 22.01 8.89
N VAL A 584 -7.60 22.18 7.57
CA VAL A 584 -6.68 23.03 6.81
C VAL A 584 -6.69 24.44 7.41
N ASP A 585 -7.87 25.03 7.61
CA ASP A 585 -7.99 26.37 8.19
C ASP A 585 -7.48 26.44 9.63
N LEU A 586 -7.73 25.41 10.44
CA LEU A 586 -7.21 25.34 11.81
C LEU A 586 -5.68 25.32 11.84
N TRP A 587 -5.01 24.61 10.94
CA TRP A 587 -3.54 24.65 10.84
C TRP A 587 -3.02 26.07 10.62
N TYR A 588 -3.60 26.81 9.65
CA TYR A 588 -3.19 28.18 9.37
C TYR A 588 -3.62 29.17 10.46
N GLN A 589 -4.70 28.89 11.18
CA GLN A 589 -5.17 29.72 12.30
C GLN A 589 -4.30 29.55 13.55
N LEU A 590 -3.95 28.31 13.90
CA LEU A 590 -3.18 28.01 15.11
C LEU A 590 -1.68 28.32 14.94
N TYR A 591 -1.14 28.21 13.72
CA TYR A 591 0.27 28.44 13.42
C TYR A 591 0.45 29.46 12.28
N PRO A 592 -0.01 30.72 12.48
CA PRO A 592 -0.14 31.70 11.42
C PRO A 592 1.21 32.07 10.77
N GLY A 593 1.26 31.96 9.45
CA GLY A 593 2.45 32.27 8.65
C GLY A 593 3.60 31.25 8.77
N LYS A 594 3.39 30.14 9.48
CA LYS A 594 4.42 29.10 9.68
C LYS A 594 4.18 27.82 8.88
N ILE A 595 2.92 27.51 8.61
CA ILE A 595 2.52 26.38 7.78
C ILE A 595 2.75 26.73 6.30
N GLY A 596 3.55 25.92 5.62
CA GLY A 596 3.89 26.08 4.21
C GLY A 596 3.11 25.17 3.27
N GLY A 597 2.17 24.39 3.80
CA GLY A 597 1.36 23.46 3.02
C GLY A 597 0.59 22.44 3.87
N ILE A 598 -0.03 21.47 3.22
CA ILE A 598 -0.89 20.46 3.84
C ILE A 598 -0.51 19.07 3.33
N PHE A 599 -0.45 18.11 4.25
CA PHE A 599 -0.31 16.69 3.97
C PHE A 599 -1.67 16.00 4.18
N PHE A 600 -2.34 15.66 3.09
CA PHE A 600 -3.61 14.94 3.08
C PHE A 600 -3.33 13.43 3.19
N ASP A 601 -3.63 12.85 4.34
CA ASP A 601 -3.43 11.42 4.61
C ASP A 601 -4.70 10.61 4.42
N GLU A 602 -4.54 9.29 4.28
CA GLU A 602 -5.62 8.35 3.96
C GLU A 602 -6.34 8.71 2.65
N GLY A 603 -5.57 9.09 1.64
CA GLY A 603 -6.07 9.43 0.31
C GLY A 603 -6.70 8.23 -0.39
N TRP A 604 -7.89 8.42 -0.94
CA TRP A 604 -8.51 7.40 -1.78
C TRP A 604 -7.81 7.32 -3.13
N ASN A 605 -7.45 6.12 -3.58
CA ASN A 605 -6.64 5.91 -4.78
C ASN A 605 -7.39 5.24 -5.95
N ASP A 606 -8.71 5.28 -5.93
CA ASP A 606 -9.56 4.95 -7.07
C ASP A 606 -10.16 6.25 -7.63
N CYS A 607 -10.15 6.39 -8.96
CA CYS A 607 -10.57 7.65 -9.61
C CYS A 607 -12.03 8.00 -9.30
N GLY A 608 -12.87 6.99 -9.02
CA GLY A 608 -14.31 7.11 -8.94
C GLY A 608 -14.97 7.21 -10.31
N PRO A 609 -16.31 7.15 -10.36
CA PRO A 609 -17.06 7.36 -11.60
C PRO A 609 -16.74 8.76 -12.15
N ASP A 610 -16.39 8.83 -13.44
CA ASP A 610 -16.02 10.08 -14.12
C ASP A 610 -14.96 10.92 -13.37
N ASN A 611 -13.97 10.25 -12.75
CA ASN A 611 -12.91 10.86 -11.94
C ASN A 611 -13.40 11.63 -10.69
N LEU A 612 -14.62 11.37 -10.21
CA LEU A 612 -15.25 12.07 -9.08
C LEU A 612 -14.30 12.30 -7.90
N TYR A 613 -13.56 11.27 -7.46
CA TYR A 613 -12.71 11.39 -6.27
C TYR A 613 -11.43 12.16 -6.56
N ALA A 614 -10.78 11.90 -7.69
CA ALA A 614 -9.59 12.64 -8.11
C ALA A 614 -9.89 14.14 -8.31
N ASP A 615 -11.03 14.45 -8.94
CA ASP A 615 -11.51 15.82 -9.13
C ASP A 615 -11.88 16.49 -7.81
N LEU A 616 -12.39 15.74 -6.82
CA LEU A 616 -12.68 16.27 -5.50
C LEU A 616 -11.39 16.64 -4.74
N TYR A 617 -10.35 15.81 -4.80
CA TYR A 617 -9.05 16.17 -4.23
C TYR A 617 -8.40 17.35 -4.95
N ARG A 618 -8.47 17.41 -6.28
CA ARG A 618 -8.03 18.60 -7.04
C ARG A 618 -8.77 19.85 -6.59
N PHE A 619 -10.08 19.76 -6.42
CA PHE A 619 -10.90 20.86 -5.91
C PHE A 619 -10.50 21.31 -4.50
N ILE A 620 -10.23 20.36 -3.58
CA ILE A 620 -9.74 20.66 -2.22
C ILE A 620 -8.36 21.34 -2.28
N THR A 621 -7.45 20.87 -3.14
CA THR A 621 -6.14 21.47 -3.37
C THR A 621 -6.25 22.89 -3.91
N ASP A 622 -7.09 23.12 -4.93
CA ASP A 622 -7.31 24.45 -5.50
C ASP A 622 -7.93 25.41 -4.48
N ALA A 623 -8.93 24.96 -3.72
CA ALA A 623 -9.54 25.74 -2.64
C ALA A 623 -8.50 26.12 -1.58
N THR A 624 -7.64 25.18 -1.18
CA THR A 624 -6.55 25.40 -0.23
C THR A 624 -5.57 26.45 -0.75
N LYS A 625 -5.07 26.29 -1.98
CA LYS A 625 -4.10 27.20 -2.59
C LYS A 625 -4.67 28.60 -2.86
N ARG A 626 -5.96 28.72 -3.17
CA ARG A 626 -6.63 30.02 -3.34
C ARG A 626 -6.78 30.78 -2.02
N LYS A 627 -7.03 30.06 -0.92
CA LYS A 627 -7.15 30.66 0.42
C LYS A 627 -5.77 30.94 1.04
N HIS A 628 -4.82 30.05 0.79
CA HIS A 628 -3.47 30.05 1.34
C HIS A 628 -2.44 29.98 0.21
N SER A 629 -2.09 31.15 -0.33
CA SER A 629 -1.17 31.27 -1.48
C SER A 629 0.21 30.66 -1.17
N GLY A 630 0.73 29.87 -2.10
CA GLY A 630 2.00 29.15 -1.94
C GLY A 630 1.93 27.86 -1.13
N ALA A 631 0.72 27.41 -0.74
CA ALA A 631 0.54 26.13 -0.08
C ALA A 631 1.01 24.97 -0.97
N PHE A 632 1.93 24.16 -0.43
CA PHE A 632 2.33 22.88 -1.00
C PHE A 632 1.38 21.78 -0.55
N THR A 633 0.78 21.02 -1.46
CA THR A 633 -0.14 19.94 -1.11
C THR A 633 0.45 18.57 -1.43
N VAL A 634 0.29 17.65 -0.49
CA VAL A 634 0.65 16.24 -0.66
C VAL A 634 -0.60 15.39 -0.47
N LEU A 635 -0.82 14.39 -1.31
CA LEU A 635 -1.85 13.37 -1.11
C LEU A 635 -1.21 12.00 -0.88
N ASN A 636 -1.51 11.37 0.26
CA ASN A 636 -0.98 10.07 0.66
C ASN A 636 -2.07 9.00 0.75
N PRO A 637 -2.16 8.08 -0.23
CA PRO A 637 -2.97 6.86 -0.12
C PRO A 637 -2.27 5.68 0.58
N GLY A 638 -0.97 5.76 0.86
CA GLY A 638 -0.15 4.65 1.33
C GLY A 638 0.11 3.55 0.28
N ALA A 639 -0.21 3.79 -0.98
CA ALA A 639 -0.16 2.81 -2.07
C ALA A 639 0.04 3.48 -3.44
N THR A 640 0.11 2.69 -4.51
CA THR A 640 0.17 3.20 -5.89
C THR A 640 -1.06 4.05 -6.22
N MET A 641 -0.88 5.05 -7.07
CA MET A 641 -1.94 5.99 -7.46
C MET A 641 -2.14 6.01 -8.98
N PRO A 642 -3.38 5.92 -9.51
CA PRO A 642 -3.65 6.05 -10.94
C PRO A 642 -3.49 7.48 -11.45
N GLN A 643 -3.30 7.65 -12.76
CA GLN A 643 -2.93 8.95 -13.37
C GLN A 643 -3.98 10.05 -13.16
N CYS A 644 -5.26 9.71 -13.01
CA CYS A 644 -6.32 10.70 -12.76
C CYS A 644 -6.01 11.62 -11.56
N PHE A 645 -5.18 11.17 -10.59
CA PHE A 645 -4.75 11.96 -9.44
C PHE A 645 -3.50 12.82 -9.67
N GLU A 646 -2.87 12.81 -10.85
CA GLU A 646 -1.64 13.56 -11.15
C GLU A 646 -1.74 15.06 -10.77
N HIS A 647 -2.94 15.62 -10.95
CA HIS A 647 -3.26 17.02 -10.64
C HIS A 647 -4.05 17.21 -9.35
N SER A 648 -4.21 16.17 -8.54
CA SER A 648 -4.93 16.24 -7.26
C SER A 648 -4.12 16.90 -6.13
N ALA A 649 -2.79 16.90 -6.24
CA ALA A 649 -1.86 17.54 -5.31
C ALA A 649 -0.52 17.87 -6.01
N ASP A 650 0.33 18.69 -5.38
CA ASP A 650 1.68 18.96 -5.90
C ASP A 650 2.53 17.69 -5.92
N THR A 651 2.46 16.88 -4.85
CA THR A 651 3.13 15.58 -4.72
C THR A 651 2.17 14.50 -4.29
N LEU A 652 2.35 13.28 -4.80
CA LEU A 652 1.63 12.07 -4.45
C LEU A 652 2.57 11.10 -3.74
N MET A 653 2.18 10.60 -2.57
CA MET A 653 2.99 9.62 -1.84
C MET A 653 2.60 8.21 -2.28
N THR A 654 3.28 7.69 -3.30
CA THR A 654 2.83 6.49 -4.04
C THR A 654 3.45 5.18 -3.56
N PHE A 655 4.25 5.22 -2.49
CA PHE A 655 4.82 4.03 -1.86
C PHE A 655 5.05 4.29 -0.37
N GLU A 656 4.54 3.40 0.48
CA GLU A 656 4.68 3.45 1.93
C GLU A 656 4.76 2.02 2.49
N GLN A 657 5.88 1.33 2.27
CA GLN A 657 6.04 -0.08 2.67
C GLN A 657 7.49 -0.42 3.06
N SER A 658 7.70 -1.67 3.48
CA SER A 658 8.99 -2.17 3.94
C SER A 658 10.07 -2.18 2.85
N TYR A 659 11.33 -2.19 3.31
CA TYR A 659 12.50 -2.40 2.48
C TYR A 659 12.39 -3.66 1.61
N ASP A 660 11.96 -4.79 2.19
CA ASP A 660 11.83 -6.04 1.47
C ASP A 660 10.82 -5.95 0.32
N THR A 661 9.68 -5.31 0.55
CA THR A 661 8.69 -5.02 -0.50
C THR A 661 9.29 -4.07 -1.53
N TYR A 662 10.00 -3.03 -1.11
CA TYR A 662 10.64 -2.10 -2.03
C TYR A 662 11.65 -2.80 -2.92
N MET A 663 12.47 -3.71 -2.39
CA MET A 663 13.51 -4.36 -3.18
C MET A 663 12.97 -5.46 -4.08
N ASN A 664 12.02 -6.25 -3.60
CA ASN A 664 11.64 -7.52 -4.24
C ASN A 664 10.22 -7.55 -4.82
N SER A 665 9.37 -6.58 -4.49
CA SER A 665 7.95 -6.59 -4.85
C SER A 665 7.39 -5.19 -5.09
N TYR A 666 8.25 -4.27 -5.55
CA TYR A 666 7.84 -2.91 -5.89
C TYR A 666 6.89 -2.92 -7.09
N VAL A 667 5.73 -2.31 -6.91
CA VAL A 667 4.74 -2.10 -7.97
C VAL A 667 4.78 -0.62 -8.35
N PRO A 668 5.09 -0.26 -9.61
CA PRO A 668 5.03 1.13 -10.06
C PRO A 668 3.58 1.62 -10.18
N ASN A 669 3.39 2.94 -10.28
CA ASN A 669 2.08 3.50 -10.56
C ASN A 669 1.51 2.95 -11.88
N PRO A 670 0.21 2.59 -11.91
CA PRO A 670 -0.38 1.91 -13.06
C PRO A 670 -0.52 2.87 -14.24
N GLY A 671 0.23 2.60 -15.32
CA GLY A 671 0.06 3.25 -16.62
C GLY A 671 0.62 4.67 -16.73
N TRP A 672 1.37 5.18 -15.73
CA TRP A 672 1.98 6.51 -15.82
C TRP A 672 3.22 6.69 -14.94
N THR A 673 4.11 7.59 -15.35
CA THR A 673 5.25 8.09 -14.54
C THR A 673 5.37 9.58 -14.78
N PRO A 674 5.41 10.41 -13.72
CA PRO A 674 5.49 11.85 -13.91
C PRO A 674 6.82 12.27 -14.51
N LYS A 675 6.79 13.32 -15.33
CA LYS A 675 8.00 13.92 -15.89
C LYS A 675 8.92 14.51 -14.83
N ASP A 676 8.34 15.13 -13.81
CA ASP A 676 9.08 15.67 -12.68
C ASP A 676 9.06 14.64 -11.53
N PRO A 677 10.21 14.12 -11.10
CA PRO A 677 10.26 13.15 -10.02
C PRO A 677 9.73 13.71 -8.69
N ARG A 678 9.75 15.04 -8.49
CA ARG A 678 9.20 15.69 -7.28
C ARG A 678 7.68 15.48 -7.14
N LYS A 679 7.00 15.04 -8.20
CA LYS A 679 5.60 14.61 -8.14
C LYS A 679 5.39 13.36 -7.30
N LEU A 680 6.40 12.50 -7.11
CA LEU A 680 6.28 11.28 -6.29
C LEU A 680 7.11 11.37 -5.01
N TRP A 681 6.51 10.88 -3.92
CA TRP A 681 7.17 10.65 -2.64
C TRP A 681 7.09 9.16 -2.28
N HIS A 682 8.23 8.55 -1.95
CA HIS A 682 8.30 7.21 -1.38
C HIS A 682 8.76 7.23 0.07
N ILE A 683 8.06 6.47 0.92
CA ILE A 683 8.46 6.13 2.28
C ILE A 683 8.86 4.65 2.31
N ILE A 684 10.08 4.37 2.75
CA ILE A 684 10.63 3.02 2.85
C ILE A 684 11.17 2.80 4.26
N TYR A 685 10.52 1.91 5.02
CA TYR A 685 10.92 1.56 6.39
C TYR A 685 11.65 0.22 6.47
N GLY A 686 12.38 -0.03 7.55
CA GLY A 686 13.18 -1.24 7.75
C GLY A 686 14.41 -1.34 6.84
N VAL A 687 14.92 -0.22 6.33
CA VAL A 687 16.08 -0.20 5.42
C VAL A 687 17.38 -0.32 6.23
N PRO A 688 18.22 -1.34 5.97
CA PRO A 688 19.52 -1.47 6.62
C PRO A 688 20.41 -0.26 6.36
N GLU A 689 21.18 0.18 7.37
CA GLU A 689 22.05 1.36 7.28
C GLU A 689 23.00 1.33 6.07
N ALA A 690 23.59 0.17 5.78
CA ALA A 690 24.50 -0.02 4.65
C ALA A 690 23.85 0.17 3.27
N ASP A 691 22.52 0.15 3.19
CA ASP A 691 21.76 0.27 1.96
C ASP A 691 21.01 1.61 1.84
N ALA A 692 21.01 2.45 2.87
CA ALA A 692 20.24 3.71 2.91
C ALA A 692 20.51 4.61 1.68
N GLY A 693 21.79 4.81 1.32
CA GLY A 693 22.15 5.56 0.11
C GLY A 693 21.75 4.84 -1.18
N LYS A 694 21.89 3.51 -1.25
CA LYS A 694 21.48 2.74 -2.45
C LYS A 694 19.98 2.82 -2.69
N VAL A 695 19.18 2.76 -1.62
CA VAL A 695 17.73 2.90 -1.67
C VAL A 695 17.34 4.32 -2.11
N ALA A 696 18.04 5.36 -1.64
CA ALA A 696 17.80 6.73 -2.10
C ALA A 696 18.02 6.88 -3.61
N ALA A 697 19.16 6.37 -4.12
CA ALA A 697 19.45 6.36 -5.55
C ALA A 697 18.43 5.52 -6.35
N LEU A 698 17.99 4.37 -5.81
CA LEU A 698 16.97 3.54 -6.42
C LEU A 698 15.62 4.24 -6.48
N ALA A 699 15.25 4.98 -5.44
CA ALA A 699 14.01 5.73 -5.40
C ALA A 699 13.95 6.80 -6.49
N LEU A 700 15.07 7.49 -6.76
CA LEU A 700 15.13 8.44 -7.87
C LEU A 700 14.94 7.74 -9.22
N LYS A 701 15.59 6.58 -9.41
CA LYS A 701 15.41 5.74 -10.62
C LYS A 701 13.98 5.25 -10.80
N ARG A 702 13.23 5.10 -9.70
CA ARG A 702 11.81 4.75 -9.67
C ARG A 702 10.88 5.96 -9.75
N GLY A 703 11.42 7.15 -10.02
CA GLY A 703 10.66 8.38 -10.24
C GLY A 703 10.31 9.17 -9.00
N ALA A 704 10.81 8.80 -7.81
CA ALA A 704 10.54 9.53 -6.57
C ALA A 704 11.62 10.57 -6.25
N GLY A 705 11.23 11.83 -6.37
CA GLY A 705 12.02 13.01 -6.04
C GLY A 705 11.96 13.36 -4.55
N LEU A 706 10.97 12.87 -3.82
CA LEU A 706 10.88 12.99 -2.36
C LEU A 706 11.02 11.61 -1.72
N VAL A 707 11.83 11.50 -0.67
CA VAL A 707 12.05 10.23 0.04
C VAL A 707 12.01 10.38 1.56
N HIS A 708 11.43 9.39 2.23
CA HIS A 708 11.62 9.12 3.65
C HIS A 708 12.20 7.69 3.75
N ILE A 709 13.44 7.56 4.20
CA ILE A 709 14.10 6.26 4.36
C ILE A 709 14.49 6.12 5.81
N THR A 710 14.07 5.03 6.44
CA THR A 710 14.30 4.78 7.87
C THR A 710 14.63 3.31 8.13
N ASN A 711 15.44 3.05 9.15
CA ASN A 711 15.71 1.72 9.69
C ASN A 711 14.65 1.27 10.71
N ASP A 712 13.72 2.13 11.07
CA ASP A 712 12.63 1.81 12.00
C ASP A 712 11.59 0.88 11.34
N LEU A 713 10.76 0.26 12.17
CA LEU A 713 9.81 -0.78 11.77
C LEU A 713 8.37 -0.42 12.18
N LEU A 714 7.42 -1.19 11.67
CA LEU A 714 6.04 -1.15 12.16
C LEU A 714 5.97 -1.45 13.66
N PRO A 715 4.99 -0.89 14.39
CA PRO A 715 3.77 -0.24 13.88
C PRO A 715 3.88 1.24 13.55
N ASN A 716 4.98 1.93 13.89
CA ASN A 716 5.09 3.38 13.69
C ASN A 716 6.51 3.81 13.29
N PRO A 717 6.93 3.65 12.03
CA PRO A 717 8.29 3.96 11.61
C PRO A 717 8.59 5.47 11.50
N TYR A 718 7.71 6.33 12.03
CA TYR A 718 7.71 7.78 11.87
C TYR A 718 7.97 8.55 13.18
N ASP A 719 8.08 7.84 14.30
CA ASP A 719 8.28 8.42 15.63
C ASP A 719 9.75 8.54 16.06
N THR A 720 10.68 8.06 15.22
CA THR A 720 12.12 8.24 15.42
C THR A 720 12.81 8.83 14.18
N LEU A 721 14.00 9.41 14.39
CA LEU A 721 14.90 9.81 13.32
C LEU A 721 16.14 8.89 13.34
N PRO A 722 16.55 8.31 12.20
CA PRO A 722 17.79 7.54 12.13
C PRO A 722 19.02 8.32 12.63
N ASP A 723 20.08 7.59 13.00
CA ASP A 723 21.31 8.21 13.49
C ASP A 723 22.03 9.06 12.43
N GLU A 724 23.11 9.73 12.83
CA GLU A 724 23.80 10.70 11.98
C GLU A 724 24.49 10.07 10.78
N ALA A 725 25.06 8.87 10.96
CA ALA A 725 25.74 8.17 9.87
C ALA A 725 24.73 7.76 8.80
N TYR A 726 23.57 7.25 9.23
CA TYR A 726 22.45 6.88 8.37
C TYR A 726 21.93 8.07 7.56
N MET A 727 21.59 9.17 8.25
CA MET A 727 21.05 10.36 7.59
C MET A 727 22.06 10.97 6.61
N LYS A 728 23.35 10.96 6.97
CA LYS A 728 24.43 11.41 6.09
C LYS A 728 24.54 10.55 4.83
N ALA A 729 24.41 9.23 4.92
CA ALA A 729 24.47 8.34 3.76
C ALA A 729 23.39 8.67 2.70
N ILE A 730 22.18 9.01 3.14
CA ILE A 730 21.11 9.47 2.25
C ILE A 730 21.45 10.84 1.66
N MET A 731 21.82 11.81 2.51
CA MET A 731 22.11 13.19 2.10
C MET A 731 23.30 13.32 1.13
N ASP A 732 24.31 12.47 1.28
CA ASP A 732 25.47 12.39 0.38
C ASP A 732 25.08 11.84 -1.01
N THR A 733 24.02 11.05 -1.08
CA THR A 733 23.55 10.43 -2.33
C THR A 733 22.65 11.35 -3.15
N ILE A 734 21.77 12.09 -2.47
CA ILE A 734 20.80 12.97 -3.15
C ILE A 734 21.45 14.29 -3.56
N GLU A 735 21.00 14.91 -4.65
CA GLU A 735 21.51 16.22 -5.08
C GLU A 735 20.99 17.36 -4.21
N GLY A 736 19.73 17.26 -3.75
CA GLY A 736 19.03 18.32 -3.03
C GLY A 736 18.37 19.35 -3.97
N GLY A 737 17.32 20.01 -3.46
CA GLY A 737 16.46 20.91 -4.22
C GLY A 737 15.35 21.47 -3.35
N GLY A 738 14.26 21.92 -3.99
CA GLY A 738 13.01 22.27 -3.32
C GLY A 738 11.81 21.55 -3.98
N PRO A 739 10.72 21.31 -3.23
CA PRO A 739 9.51 20.75 -3.81
C PRO A 739 8.93 21.69 -4.87
N ASP A 740 8.34 21.12 -5.93
CA ASP A 740 7.61 21.91 -6.92
C ASP A 740 6.24 22.32 -6.36
N VAL A 741 5.83 23.56 -6.60
CA VAL A 741 4.54 24.07 -6.13
C VAL A 741 3.81 24.69 -7.31
N ALA A 742 2.75 24.04 -7.74
CA ALA A 742 1.90 24.58 -8.78
C ALA A 742 0.97 25.67 -8.23
N ASP A 743 0.65 26.65 -9.07
CA ASP A 743 -0.48 27.54 -8.84
C ASP A 743 -1.81 26.75 -8.95
N PRO A 744 -2.89 27.18 -8.27
CA PRO A 744 -4.19 26.53 -8.41
C PRO A 744 -4.70 26.63 -9.86
N THR A 745 -5.47 25.64 -10.30
CA THR A 745 -6.06 25.59 -11.65
C THR A 745 -6.75 26.91 -11.97
N PRO A 746 -6.48 27.59 -13.11
CA PRO A 746 -7.17 28.82 -13.46
C PRO A 746 -8.68 28.63 -13.62
N PHE A 747 -9.46 29.65 -13.27
CA PHE A 747 -10.88 29.68 -13.64
C PHE A 747 -11.02 29.76 -15.17
N LEU A 748 -12.11 29.20 -15.69
CA LEU A 748 -12.43 29.26 -17.12
C LEU A 748 -12.84 30.68 -17.51
N ALA A 749 -12.73 31.03 -18.80
CA ALA A 749 -13.07 32.38 -19.28
C ALA A 749 -14.57 32.58 -19.59
N ASP A 750 -15.44 31.67 -19.15
CA ASP A 750 -16.87 31.63 -19.47
C ASP A 750 -17.76 32.08 -18.30
N ASP A 751 -18.94 32.63 -18.61
CA ASP A 751 -19.84 33.23 -17.60
C ASP A 751 -20.90 32.24 -17.04
N HIS A 752 -20.65 30.93 -17.10
CA HIS A 752 -21.59 29.89 -16.65
C HIS A 752 -21.71 29.82 -15.11
N GLY A 753 -22.92 29.47 -14.63
CA GLY A 753 -23.17 29.23 -13.20
C GLY A 753 -23.16 30.47 -12.29
N THR A 754 -23.51 31.65 -12.81
CA THR A 754 -23.41 32.94 -12.09
C THR A 754 -24.69 33.38 -11.35
N LEU A 755 -25.66 32.47 -11.14
CA LEU A 755 -26.89 32.77 -10.42
C LEU A 755 -26.76 32.48 -8.91
N PRO A 756 -27.30 33.34 -8.01
CA PRO A 756 -27.31 33.06 -6.57
C PRO A 756 -28.02 31.74 -6.25
N PRO A 757 -27.64 31.00 -5.19
CA PRO A 757 -28.28 29.73 -4.83
C PRO A 757 -29.80 29.86 -4.60
N GLY A 758 -30.54 28.75 -4.71
CA GLY A 758 -31.93 28.69 -4.28
C GLY A 758 -32.09 28.83 -2.76
N PRO A 759 -33.32 28.70 -2.23
CA PRO A 759 -33.57 28.85 -0.80
C PRO A 759 -32.70 27.94 0.07
N LEU A 760 -31.95 28.54 0.98
CA LEU A 760 -31.15 27.88 2.02
C LEU A 760 -32.04 27.55 3.24
N SER A 761 -31.82 26.39 3.85
CA SER A 761 -32.48 25.94 5.06
C SER A 761 -31.56 25.13 5.99
N VAL A 762 -31.87 25.13 7.29
CA VAL A 762 -31.24 24.28 8.30
C VAL A 762 -32.01 22.96 8.37
N THR A 763 -31.32 21.83 8.20
CA THR A 763 -31.94 20.49 8.26
C THR A 763 -31.75 19.83 9.62
N ALA A 764 -30.64 20.09 10.29
CA ALA A 764 -30.34 19.61 11.63
C ALA A 764 -29.41 20.57 12.38
N SER A 765 -29.48 20.53 13.71
CA SER A 765 -28.57 21.25 14.60
C SER A 765 -28.25 20.35 15.79
N ASP A 766 -26.97 20.19 16.07
CA ASP A 766 -26.46 19.33 17.13
C ASP A 766 -25.58 20.11 18.12
N TYR A 767 -24.90 19.44 19.04
CA TYR A 767 -24.06 20.10 20.06
C TYR A 767 -22.90 20.89 19.46
N SER A 768 -22.34 20.47 18.33
CA SER A 768 -21.15 21.12 17.74
C SER A 768 -21.20 21.28 16.22
N SER A 769 -22.38 21.08 15.62
CA SER A 769 -22.57 21.10 14.18
C SER A 769 -23.96 21.57 13.76
N VAL A 770 -24.05 22.04 12.51
CA VAL A 770 -25.31 22.42 11.85
C VAL A 770 -25.29 21.86 10.43
N SER A 771 -26.35 21.15 10.06
CA SER A 771 -26.55 20.64 8.69
C SER A 771 -27.43 21.59 7.89
N LEU A 772 -27.01 21.86 6.67
CA LEU A 772 -27.60 22.83 5.75
C LEU A 772 -27.95 22.17 4.41
N THR A 773 -28.99 22.69 3.76
CA THR A 773 -29.35 22.33 2.38
C THR A 773 -29.88 23.54 1.63
N TRP A 774 -29.63 23.61 0.32
CA TRP A 774 -30.19 24.62 -0.57
C TRP A 774 -30.65 24.02 -1.89
N ASP A 775 -31.60 24.69 -2.54
CA ASP A 775 -32.17 24.23 -3.80
C ASP A 775 -31.26 24.56 -5.01
N ILE A 776 -31.02 23.54 -5.84
CA ILE A 776 -30.27 23.61 -7.10
C ILE A 776 -31.09 23.14 -8.32
N SER A 777 -32.36 22.73 -8.13
CA SER A 777 -33.22 22.28 -9.21
C SER A 777 -33.54 23.44 -10.16
N ASN A 778 -33.28 23.27 -11.46
CA ASN A 778 -33.43 24.29 -12.53
C ASN A 778 -32.28 25.31 -12.66
N ARG A 779 -31.04 24.94 -12.30
CA ARG A 779 -29.87 25.81 -12.48
C ARG A 779 -28.72 25.02 -13.10
N ASP A 780 -27.98 25.67 -14.00
CA ASP A 780 -26.66 25.16 -14.41
C ASP A 780 -25.74 25.16 -13.19
N PRO A 781 -25.03 24.06 -12.89
CA PRO A 781 -24.19 23.98 -11.70
C PRO A 781 -23.04 25.00 -11.79
N PRO A 782 -22.80 25.79 -10.73
CA PRO A 782 -21.62 26.66 -10.66
C PRO A 782 -20.33 25.84 -10.56
N HIS A 783 -19.17 26.51 -10.56
CA HIS A 783 -17.92 25.84 -10.20
C HIS A 783 -17.95 25.41 -8.73
N ALA A 784 -18.43 26.29 -7.84
CA ALA A 784 -18.51 26.00 -6.41
C ALA A 784 -19.67 26.71 -5.71
N TYR A 785 -20.05 26.19 -4.54
CA TYR A 785 -20.79 26.92 -3.52
C TYR A 785 -19.87 27.24 -2.34
N ALA A 786 -19.90 28.49 -1.86
CA ALA A 786 -19.21 28.92 -0.65
C ALA A 786 -20.22 29.19 0.45
N VAL A 787 -20.06 28.50 1.58
CA VAL A 787 -20.92 28.60 2.77
C VAL A 787 -20.28 29.55 3.76
N TYR A 788 -21.05 30.54 4.20
CA TYR A 788 -20.62 31.57 5.13
C TYR A 788 -21.33 31.42 6.47
N ARG A 789 -20.56 31.41 7.57
CA ARG A 789 -21.04 31.49 8.95
C ARG A 789 -20.68 32.87 9.51
N ASP A 790 -21.69 33.65 9.88
CA ASP A 790 -21.54 35.02 10.40
C ASP A 790 -20.63 35.89 9.51
N GLY A 791 -20.81 35.76 8.20
CA GLY A 791 -20.06 36.50 7.18
C GLY A 791 -18.67 35.95 6.84
N ASN A 792 -18.21 34.86 7.48
CA ASN A 792 -16.92 34.22 7.20
C ASN A 792 -17.12 32.91 6.44
N GLU A 793 -16.35 32.69 5.37
CA GLU A 793 -16.40 31.43 4.61
C GLU A 793 -15.85 30.27 5.44
N VAL A 794 -16.68 29.26 5.67
CA VAL A 794 -16.37 28.07 6.49
C VAL A 794 -16.29 26.78 5.69
N ALA A 795 -16.88 26.75 4.50
CA ALA A 795 -16.77 25.62 3.59
C ALA A 795 -16.96 26.09 2.14
N ARG A 796 -16.31 25.37 1.24
CA ARG A 796 -16.43 25.53 -0.21
C ARG A 796 -16.60 24.15 -0.82
N LEU A 797 -17.67 23.95 -1.58
CA LEU A 797 -18.06 22.66 -2.13
C LEU A 797 -18.16 22.75 -3.66
N PRO A 798 -17.90 21.65 -4.39
CA PRO A 798 -18.21 21.58 -5.82
C PRO A 798 -19.67 22.00 -6.09
N GLY A 799 -19.93 22.66 -7.23
CA GLY A 799 -21.27 23.15 -7.56
C GLY A 799 -22.34 22.07 -7.77
N THR A 800 -21.96 20.79 -7.72
CA THR A 800 -22.85 19.63 -7.72
C THR A 800 -23.33 19.25 -6.31
N MET A 801 -22.74 19.80 -5.25
CA MET A 801 -23.07 19.50 -3.86
C MET A 801 -23.93 20.61 -3.26
N ALA A 802 -25.15 20.28 -2.81
CA ALA A 802 -26.16 21.23 -2.34
C ALA A 802 -26.53 21.09 -0.85
N ARG A 803 -25.77 20.29 -0.12
CA ARG A 803 -25.95 20.01 1.32
C ARG A 803 -24.61 19.80 1.98
N VAL A 804 -24.52 20.16 3.25
CA VAL A 804 -23.29 20.00 4.05
C VAL A 804 -23.58 20.14 5.54
N THR A 805 -22.80 19.45 6.35
CA THR A 805 -22.72 19.62 7.79
C THR A 805 -21.49 20.44 8.15
N ILE A 806 -21.70 21.60 8.77
CA ILE A 806 -20.64 22.48 9.27
C ILE A 806 -20.36 22.11 10.72
N GLY A 807 -19.14 21.65 10.99
CA GLY A 807 -18.67 21.28 12.33
C GLY A 807 -17.87 22.38 13.02
N ASN A 808 -17.20 22.01 14.12
CA ASN A 808 -16.35 22.90 14.91
C ASN A 808 -17.09 24.20 15.34
N ILE A 809 -18.32 24.01 15.82
CA ILE A 809 -19.16 25.08 16.36
C ILE A 809 -19.23 24.92 17.87
N SER A 810 -19.07 26.00 18.63
CA SER A 810 -19.19 25.95 20.08
C SER A 810 -20.60 25.52 20.51
N PRO A 811 -20.75 24.66 21.53
CA PRO A 811 -22.07 24.30 22.05
C PRO A 811 -22.87 25.48 22.61
N GLY A 812 -24.18 25.46 22.41
CA GLY A 812 -25.11 26.51 22.87
C GLY A 812 -24.96 27.86 22.16
N SER A 813 -24.24 27.92 21.03
CA SER A 813 -24.01 29.18 20.31
C SER A 813 -25.02 29.37 19.19
N SER A 814 -25.44 30.62 18.97
CA SER A 814 -26.31 31.03 17.87
C SER A 814 -25.49 31.66 16.74
N MET A 815 -25.80 31.32 15.50
CA MET A 815 -25.12 31.85 14.31
C MET A 815 -26.08 32.02 13.13
N SER A 816 -25.60 32.72 12.11
CA SER A 816 -26.27 32.91 10.82
C SER A 816 -25.48 32.25 9.68
N PHE A 817 -26.21 31.68 8.72
CA PHE A 817 -25.64 31.08 7.52
C PHE A 817 -26.19 31.73 6.25
N THR A 818 -25.32 31.85 5.25
CA THR A 818 -25.62 32.23 3.87
C THR A 818 -24.77 31.40 2.91
N VAL A 819 -25.20 31.25 1.67
CA VAL A 819 -24.43 30.56 0.61
C VAL A 819 -24.30 31.47 -0.59
N ARG A 820 -23.12 31.48 -1.21
CA ARG A 820 -22.85 32.14 -2.49
C ARG A 820 -22.48 31.10 -3.54
N ALA A 821 -22.90 31.32 -4.78
CA ALA A 821 -22.40 30.55 -5.91
C ALA A 821 -21.13 31.23 -6.47
N ILE A 822 -20.26 30.43 -7.07
CA ILE A 822 -19.03 30.87 -7.71
C ILE A 822 -19.04 30.31 -9.13
N GLY A 823 -19.19 31.21 -10.10
CA GLY A 823 -19.25 30.85 -11.52
C GLY A 823 -17.94 30.22 -12.01
N THR A 824 -17.98 29.64 -13.20
CA THR A 824 -16.81 29.01 -13.84
C THR A 824 -15.65 29.98 -14.10
N ASN A 825 -15.96 31.28 -14.24
CA ASN A 825 -15.03 32.42 -14.25
C ASN A 825 -14.53 32.90 -12.88
N GLY A 826 -14.93 32.26 -11.79
CA GLY A 826 -14.58 32.67 -10.43
C GLY A 826 -15.36 33.88 -9.89
N LYS A 827 -16.33 34.44 -10.64
CA LYS A 827 -17.19 35.52 -10.13
C LYS A 827 -18.12 34.97 -9.05
N VAL A 828 -18.16 35.66 -7.93
CA VAL A 828 -18.99 35.31 -6.78
C VAL A 828 -20.33 36.04 -6.85
N THR A 829 -21.42 35.35 -6.57
CA THR A 829 -22.77 35.93 -6.57
C THR A 829 -23.07 36.71 -5.28
N ILE A 830 -24.24 37.36 -5.24
CA ILE A 830 -24.83 37.79 -3.95
C ILE A 830 -25.20 36.57 -3.08
N ASP A 831 -25.45 36.83 -1.80
CA ASP A 831 -25.91 35.82 -0.84
C ASP A 831 -27.28 35.23 -1.20
N SER A 832 -27.47 33.97 -0.82
CA SER A 832 -28.79 33.37 -0.61
C SER A 832 -29.60 34.11 0.46
N ASN A 833 -30.82 33.64 0.77
CA ASN A 833 -31.45 34.02 2.04
C ASN A 833 -30.55 33.62 3.22
N SER A 834 -30.61 34.40 4.29
CA SER A 834 -29.95 34.06 5.55
C SER A 834 -30.84 33.15 6.39
N VAL A 835 -30.22 32.17 7.05
CA VAL A 835 -30.89 31.29 8.03
C VAL A 835 -30.14 31.34 9.36
N SER A 836 -30.87 31.29 10.47
CA SER A 836 -30.29 31.21 11.81
C SER A 836 -30.32 29.78 12.33
N ALA A 837 -29.27 29.39 13.04
CA ALA A 837 -29.18 28.11 13.74
C ALA A 837 -28.67 28.33 15.17
N THR A 838 -28.92 27.37 16.05
CA THR A 838 -28.37 27.36 17.41
C THR A 838 -28.00 25.94 17.77
N THR A 839 -26.75 25.72 18.16
CA THR A 839 -26.26 24.40 18.60
C THR A 839 -26.82 24.06 19.97
N GLN A 840 -26.91 22.76 20.26
CA GLN A 840 -27.40 22.29 21.57
C GLN A 840 -26.41 22.68 22.68
N SER A 841 -26.93 23.01 23.86
CA SER A 841 -26.10 23.30 25.04
C SER A 841 -25.68 22.02 25.74
N LEU A 842 -24.41 21.93 26.17
CA LEU A 842 -23.92 20.77 26.91
C LEU A 842 -24.61 20.63 28.28
N PRO A 843 -25.07 19.42 28.67
CA PRO A 843 -25.56 19.15 30.02
C PRO A 843 -24.48 19.45 31.06
N ASN A 844 -24.78 20.28 32.05
CA ASN A 844 -23.82 20.73 33.09
C ASN A 844 -22.50 21.31 32.54
N ASN A 845 -22.51 21.82 31.30
CA ASN A 845 -21.29 22.27 30.60
C ASN A 845 -20.23 21.16 30.41
N GLN A 846 -20.66 19.90 30.31
CA GLN A 846 -19.80 18.73 30.16
C GLN A 846 -20.01 18.05 28.82
N ALA A 847 -18.92 17.82 28.09
CA ALA A 847 -18.92 17.14 26.79
C ALA A 847 -18.91 15.61 26.91
N VAL A 848 -18.36 15.09 28.02
CA VAL A 848 -18.34 13.66 28.35
C VAL A 848 -19.33 13.44 29.49
N THR A 849 -20.36 12.63 29.30
CA THR A 849 -21.41 12.44 30.31
C THR A 849 -21.77 10.96 30.47
N ASN A 850 -22.78 10.66 31.31
CA ASN A 850 -23.33 9.31 31.45
C ASN A 850 -22.29 8.20 31.74
N VAL A 851 -21.23 8.56 32.49
CA VAL A 851 -20.14 7.64 32.82
C VAL A 851 -20.61 6.55 33.79
N LYS A 852 -20.48 5.28 33.40
CA LYS A 852 -20.98 4.10 34.13
C LYS A 852 -20.00 2.94 34.04
N VAL A 853 -20.05 2.04 35.04
CA VAL A 853 -19.25 0.81 35.07
C VAL A 853 -20.12 -0.41 35.39
N GLY A 854 -19.90 -1.51 34.67
CA GLY A 854 -20.39 -2.85 34.98
C GLY A 854 -19.21 -3.76 35.27
N LYS A 855 -19.33 -4.63 36.28
CA LYS A 855 -18.19 -5.43 36.78
C LYS A 855 -18.54 -6.91 36.88
N SER A 856 -17.55 -7.74 36.59
CA SER A 856 -17.52 -9.17 36.88
C SER A 856 -16.10 -9.57 37.34
N ALA A 857 -15.91 -10.82 37.75
CA ALA A 857 -14.60 -11.33 38.17
C ALA A 857 -13.52 -11.15 37.08
N THR A 858 -13.89 -11.41 35.83
CA THR A 858 -12.94 -11.50 34.70
C THR A 858 -13.06 -10.37 33.68
N SER A 859 -14.09 -9.54 33.76
CA SER A 859 -14.35 -8.48 32.78
C SER A 859 -15.02 -7.25 33.39
N THR A 860 -14.68 -6.08 32.84
CA THR A 860 -15.25 -4.78 33.19
C THR A 860 -15.84 -4.13 31.95
N THR A 861 -17.06 -3.59 32.04
CA THR A 861 -17.63 -2.73 31.02
C THR A 861 -17.64 -1.28 31.49
N ILE A 862 -17.15 -0.37 30.67
CA ILE A 862 -17.18 1.07 30.96
C ILE A 862 -17.97 1.76 29.85
N GLN A 863 -18.88 2.64 30.22
CA GLN A 863 -19.72 3.39 29.29
C GLN A 863 -19.55 4.89 29.52
N ALA A 864 -19.55 5.68 28.45
CA ALA A 864 -19.64 7.14 28.50
C ALA A 864 -20.28 7.71 27.22
N ASP A 865 -20.93 8.87 27.33
CA ASP A 865 -21.48 9.61 26.19
C ASP A 865 -20.53 10.75 25.79
N PHE A 866 -20.19 10.88 24.50
CA PHE A 866 -19.32 11.94 23.97
C PHE A 866 -20.11 12.86 23.04
N LEU A 867 -20.57 14.00 23.55
CA LEU A 867 -21.52 14.88 22.85
C LEU A 867 -20.88 15.76 21.76
N VAL A 868 -19.55 15.81 21.71
CA VAL A 868 -18.78 16.51 20.68
C VAL A 868 -17.65 15.58 20.20
N PRO A 869 -17.15 15.75 18.98
CA PRO A 869 -16.12 14.87 18.44
C PRO A 869 -14.78 15.01 19.17
N TYR A 870 -14.11 13.87 19.37
CA TYR A 870 -12.75 13.80 19.89
C TYR A 870 -11.85 12.90 19.04
N ALA A 871 -10.54 13.19 19.02
CA ALA A 871 -9.57 12.36 18.30
C ALA A 871 -9.26 11.07 19.07
N PHE A 872 -9.16 11.18 20.39
CA PHE A 872 -8.84 10.09 21.29
C PHE A 872 -9.85 9.99 22.41
N MET A 873 -10.34 8.77 22.64
CA MET A 873 -11.23 8.41 23.73
C MET A 873 -10.59 7.25 24.48
N ARG A 874 -10.10 7.53 25.69
CA ARG A 874 -9.33 6.57 26.49
C ARG A 874 -10.06 6.21 27.76
N VAL A 875 -9.89 4.96 28.18
CA VAL A 875 -10.28 4.52 29.51
C VAL A 875 -9.03 4.10 30.27
N TYR A 876 -8.75 4.78 31.37
CA TYR A 876 -7.65 4.43 32.26
C TYR A 876 -8.17 3.70 33.48
N LEU A 877 -7.65 2.53 33.82
CA LEU A 877 -7.89 1.93 35.14
C LEU A 877 -6.90 2.54 36.11
N THR A 878 -7.41 3.30 37.07
CA THR A 878 -6.59 4.13 37.95
C THR A 878 -6.41 3.46 39.31
N ASP A 879 -5.36 3.83 40.01
CA ASP A 879 -5.26 3.53 41.43
C ASP A 879 -6.40 4.25 42.19
N PRO A 880 -6.80 3.75 43.38
CA PRO A 880 -7.93 4.30 44.14
C PRO A 880 -7.84 5.78 44.52
N ASP A 881 -6.62 6.33 44.59
CA ASP A 881 -6.37 7.72 44.98
C ASP A 881 -4.95 8.18 44.56
N THR A 882 -4.38 9.17 45.27
CA THR A 882 -3.03 9.70 44.99
C THR A 882 -1.85 8.79 45.38
N ASP A 883 -2.10 7.63 45.96
CA ASP A 883 -1.07 6.65 46.34
C ASP A 883 -0.69 5.75 45.16
N CYS A 884 0.03 6.33 44.20
CA CYS A 884 0.43 5.63 42.98
C CYS A 884 1.37 4.45 43.26
N GLN A 885 0.96 3.26 42.86
CA GLN A 885 1.88 2.14 42.79
C GLN A 885 2.77 2.31 41.56
N MET A 886 4.06 2.56 41.75
CA MET A 886 4.99 2.74 40.61
C MET A 886 5.61 1.40 40.19
N PRO A 887 5.86 1.17 38.88
CA PRO A 887 5.75 2.12 37.77
C PRO A 887 4.31 2.30 37.26
N ALA A 888 3.89 3.55 37.03
CA ALA A 888 2.58 3.89 36.47
C ALA A 888 2.64 5.24 35.73
N TRP A 889 1.64 5.51 34.90
CA TRP A 889 1.50 6.78 34.19
C TRP A 889 0.62 7.77 34.97
N PRO A 890 1.06 9.03 35.21
CA PRO A 890 0.24 10.05 35.88
C PRO A 890 -0.75 10.74 34.92
N ILE A 891 -2.04 10.70 35.21
CA ILE A 891 -3.09 11.27 34.33
C ILE A 891 -3.31 12.76 34.56
N ASN A 892 -3.25 13.21 35.82
CA ASN A 892 -3.67 14.56 36.22
C ASN A 892 -2.51 15.54 36.46
N PHE A 893 -1.25 15.17 36.14
CA PHE A 893 -0.02 15.96 36.27
C PHE A 893 -0.01 17.01 37.40
N ASN A 894 -0.44 16.61 38.59
CA ASN A 894 -0.39 17.45 39.79
C ASN A 894 0.84 17.05 40.60
N ALA A 895 1.86 17.92 40.60
CA ALA A 895 3.11 17.66 41.29
C ALA A 895 2.87 17.29 42.77
N GLY A 896 3.23 16.06 43.14
CA GLY A 896 3.11 15.52 44.51
C GLY A 896 1.83 14.73 44.80
N ASN A 897 0.78 14.87 43.98
CA ASN A 897 -0.54 14.25 44.17
C ASN A 897 -1.07 13.70 42.84
N PHE A 898 -0.42 12.66 42.33
CA PHE A 898 -0.73 12.07 41.03
C PHE A 898 -1.84 11.03 41.16
N ILE A 899 -2.79 11.02 40.23
CA ILE A 899 -3.63 9.85 39.98
C ILE A 899 -2.94 9.08 38.87
N CYS A 900 -2.53 7.85 39.18
CA CYS A 900 -1.79 7.03 38.24
C CYS A 900 -2.63 5.89 37.70
N THR A 901 -2.17 5.36 36.57
CA THR A 901 -2.80 4.24 35.89
C THR A 901 -1.78 3.25 35.40
N HIS A 902 -2.19 1.99 35.47
CA HIS A 902 -1.44 0.83 34.99
C HIS A 902 -1.97 0.31 33.67
N TYR A 903 -3.26 0.56 33.39
CA TYR A 903 -3.93 0.03 32.22
C TYR A 903 -4.68 1.14 31.47
N MET A 904 -4.53 1.15 30.15
CA MET A 904 -5.22 2.07 29.26
C MET A 904 -5.96 1.26 28.19
N VAL A 905 -7.19 1.65 27.89
CA VAL A 905 -7.87 1.25 26.66
C VAL A 905 -7.83 2.41 25.68
N GLU A 906 -7.37 2.13 24.47
CA GLU A 906 -7.40 3.04 23.32
C GLU A 906 -7.52 2.19 22.05
N ASN A 907 -8.31 2.65 21.06
CA ASN A 907 -8.47 1.98 19.76
C ASN A 907 -8.79 0.48 19.85
N GLU A 908 -9.73 0.10 20.73
CA GLU A 908 -10.13 -1.29 20.99
C GLU A 908 -9.01 -2.22 21.50
N VAL A 909 -7.93 -1.66 22.03
CA VAL A 909 -6.80 -2.41 22.59
C VAL A 909 -6.62 -2.04 24.06
N LEU A 910 -6.43 -3.06 24.90
CA LEU A 910 -5.98 -2.91 26.27
C LEU A 910 -4.45 -2.87 26.29
N TYR A 911 -3.90 -1.85 26.93
CA TYR A 911 -2.48 -1.67 27.17
C TYR A 911 -2.17 -1.72 28.66
N GLU A 912 -0.96 -2.19 28.98
CA GLU A 912 -0.34 -2.11 30.30
C GLU A 912 0.86 -1.16 30.23
N TYR A 913 1.02 -0.30 31.23
CA TYR A 913 2.13 0.64 31.29
C TYR A 913 3.46 -0.11 31.42
N SER A 914 4.42 0.21 30.56
CA SER A 914 5.73 -0.45 30.51
C SER A 914 6.90 0.52 30.73
N GLY A 915 6.60 1.78 31.03
CA GLY A 915 7.59 2.81 31.28
C GLY A 915 8.40 2.59 32.56
N ALA A 916 9.64 3.08 32.56
CA ALA A 916 10.53 2.96 33.71
C ALA A 916 10.03 3.77 34.91
N LYS A 917 10.29 3.26 36.12
CA LYS A 917 10.12 4.02 37.36
C LYS A 917 11.15 5.14 37.41
N LEU A 918 10.68 6.38 37.47
CA LEU A 918 11.54 7.55 37.61
C LEU A 918 12.06 7.71 39.04
N ALA A 919 13.20 8.41 39.19
CA ALA A 919 13.69 8.83 40.49
C ALA A 919 12.74 9.88 41.09
N GLU A 920 12.68 9.93 42.43
CA GLU A 920 11.84 10.89 43.16
C GLU A 920 12.12 12.33 42.71
N GLY A 921 11.08 13.07 42.32
CA GLY A 921 11.15 14.45 41.83
C GLY A 921 11.29 14.62 40.31
N GLN A 922 11.48 13.56 39.53
CA GLN A 922 11.42 13.62 38.07
C GLN A 922 9.97 13.54 37.56
N THR A 923 9.64 14.33 36.54
CA THR A 923 8.27 14.45 35.99
C THR A 923 8.17 14.11 34.51
N ASN A 924 9.26 13.67 33.88
CA ASN A 924 9.33 13.30 32.47
C ASN A 924 9.00 11.80 32.28
N TYR A 925 7.81 11.39 32.68
CA TYR A 925 7.37 10.00 32.55
C TYR A 925 7.39 9.60 31.07
N PRO A 926 7.97 8.43 30.71
CA PRO A 926 7.95 7.97 29.33
C PRO A 926 6.54 7.49 28.96
N TRP A 927 6.02 7.90 27.82
CA TRP A 927 4.79 7.36 27.26
C TRP A 927 5.07 5.97 26.67
N ALA A 928 5.12 4.95 27.52
CA ALA A 928 5.49 3.58 27.15
C ALA A 928 4.41 2.59 27.59
N TRP A 929 3.88 1.84 26.63
CA TRP A 929 2.72 0.98 26.79
C TRP A 929 2.92 -0.35 26.04
N SER A 930 2.45 -1.46 26.61
CA SER A 930 2.51 -2.81 26.03
C SER A 930 1.11 -3.37 25.84
N SER A 931 0.78 -3.81 24.62
CA SER A 931 -0.54 -4.39 24.32
C SER A 931 -0.77 -5.71 25.08
N LYS A 932 -1.97 -5.86 25.66
CA LYS A 932 -2.42 -7.03 26.42
C LYS A 932 -3.55 -7.79 25.73
N GLY A 933 -4.14 -7.23 24.67
CA GLY A 933 -5.21 -7.86 23.89
C GLY A 933 -6.33 -6.89 23.54
N ALA A 934 -7.40 -7.42 22.94
CA ALA A 934 -8.55 -6.63 22.50
C ALA A 934 -9.44 -6.20 23.67
N ALA A 935 -9.96 -4.98 23.58
CA ALA A 935 -10.99 -4.40 24.44
C ALA A 935 -12.09 -3.78 23.55
N PRO A 936 -13.01 -4.61 23.01
CA PRO A 936 -14.00 -4.17 22.02
C PRO A 936 -14.83 -2.98 22.50
N VAL A 937 -15.15 -2.06 21.58
CA VAL A 937 -16.02 -0.91 21.83
C VAL A 937 -17.31 -1.03 21.02
N LYS A 938 -18.45 -0.79 21.67
CA LYS A 938 -19.74 -0.65 20.99
C LYS A 938 -20.14 0.83 20.99
N ARG A 939 -20.58 1.34 19.84
CA ARG A 939 -21.14 2.69 19.69
C ARG A 939 -22.65 2.63 19.41
N ASP A 940 -23.43 3.43 20.11
CA ASP A 940 -24.85 3.67 19.85
C ASP A 940 -25.15 5.17 20.00
N GLY A 941 -25.20 5.88 18.87
CA GLY A 941 -25.24 7.35 18.86
C GLY A 941 -24.02 7.97 19.55
N TYR A 942 -24.27 8.69 20.65
CA TYR A 942 -23.25 9.31 21.49
C TYR A 942 -22.61 8.37 22.51
N THR A 943 -23.23 7.21 22.75
CA THR A 943 -22.81 6.28 23.79
C THR A 943 -21.71 5.34 23.29
N PHE A 944 -20.60 5.31 24.00
CA PHE A 944 -19.51 4.37 23.82
C PHE A 944 -19.46 3.42 25.00
N THR A 945 -19.37 2.11 24.72
CA THR A 945 -19.24 1.07 25.75
C THR A 945 -18.04 0.18 25.44
N TRP A 946 -16.99 0.29 26.25
CA TRP A 946 -15.82 -0.57 26.20
C TRP A 946 -16.02 -1.84 27.04
N THR A 947 -15.55 -2.97 26.53
CA THR A 947 -15.51 -4.24 27.27
C THR A 947 -14.06 -4.66 27.46
N LEU A 948 -13.57 -4.55 28.70
CA LEU A 948 -12.20 -4.85 29.06
C LEU A 948 -12.09 -6.32 29.49
N PRO A 949 -11.04 -7.04 29.04
CA PRO A 949 -10.75 -8.41 29.48
C PRO A 949 -10.05 -8.46 30.85
N VAL A 950 -10.26 -7.43 31.68
CA VAL A 950 -9.77 -7.34 33.05
C VAL A 950 -10.96 -7.02 33.96
N GLY A 951 -11.08 -7.80 35.03
CA GLY A 951 -12.12 -7.66 36.05
C GLY A 951 -11.51 -7.55 37.44
N THR A 952 -12.35 -7.76 38.46
CA THR A 952 -11.94 -7.63 39.87
C THR A 952 -10.87 -8.63 40.31
N ASP A 953 -10.63 -9.70 39.55
CA ASP A 953 -9.55 -10.67 39.82
C ASP A 953 -8.15 -10.10 39.51
N THR A 954 -8.06 -9.04 38.71
CA THR A 954 -6.78 -8.45 38.26
C THR A 954 -6.50 -7.10 38.92
N THR A 955 -7.47 -6.19 38.93
CA THR A 955 -7.35 -4.86 39.54
C THR A 955 -8.72 -4.35 39.97
N ASP A 956 -8.77 -3.36 40.86
CA ASP A 956 -10.03 -2.73 41.24
C ASP A 956 -10.53 -1.80 40.13
N SER A 957 -11.29 -2.38 39.20
CA SER A 957 -11.89 -1.66 38.08
C SER A 957 -13.04 -0.74 38.46
N SER A 958 -13.29 -0.53 39.76
CA SER A 958 -14.18 0.53 40.26
C SER A 958 -13.58 1.92 40.06
N TYR A 959 -12.26 2.01 39.91
CA TYR A 959 -11.50 3.24 39.77
C TYR A 959 -11.01 3.38 38.35
N PHE A 960 -11.51 4.39 37.66
CA PHE A 960 -11.13 4.66 36.29
C PHE A 960 -11.28 6.13 35.93
N SER A 961 -10.67 6.50 34.81
CA SER A 961 -10.88 7.80 34.17
C SER A 961 -11.26 7.59 32.71
N VAL A 962 -12.29 8.29 32.26
CA VAL A 962 -12.61 8.44 30.84
C VAL A 962 -11.99 9.75 30.37
N GLN A 963 -11.02 9.67 29.47
CA GLN A 963 -10.38 10.84 28.88
C GLN A 963 -10.84 11.04 27.44
N ALA A 964 -11.08 12.29 27.08
CA ALA A 964 -11.32 12.74 25.71
C ALA A 964 -10.29 13.80 25.32
N GLN A 965 -9.64 13.65 24.17
CA GLN A 965 -8.59 14.57 23.72
C GLN A 965 -8.64 14.80 22.21
N GLY A 966 -8.35 16.04 21.78
CA GLY A 966 -8.27 16.44 20.38
C GLY A 966 -9.62 16.81 19.78
N TYR A 967 -9.66 17.77 18.86
CA TYR A 967 -10.88 18.35 18.25
C TYR A 967 -11.88 19.01 19.22
N GLY A 968 -11.74 18.78 20.54
CA GLY A 968 -12.33 19.53 21.62
C GLY A 968 -11.34 19.70 22.78
N PRO A 969 -11.69 20.50 23.81
CA PRO A 969 -10.85 20.68 24.99
C PRO A 969 -10.55 19.36 25.70
N LEU A 970 -9.30 19.15 26.14
CA LEU A 970 -8.91 17.99 26.94
C LEU A 970 -9.88 17.82 28.12
N THR A 971 -10.50 16.65 28.20
CA THR A 971 -11.49 16.32 29.23
C THR A 971 -11.07 15.04 29.95
N ASN A 972 -11.05 15.06 31.28
CA ASN A 972 -10.82 13.88 32.11
C ASN A 972 -11.99 13.68 33.08
N VAL A 973 -12.65 12.52 33.02
CA VAL A 973 -13.78 12.19 33.90
C VAL A 973 -13.41 11.04 34.82
N PHE A 974 -13.12 11.35 36.08
CA PHE A 974 -12.76 10.34 37.09
C PHE A 974 -13.99 9.70 37.71
N HIS A 975 -13.92 8.40 37.97
CA HIS A 975 -14.96 7.64 38.66
C HIS A 975 -14.33 6.60 39.61
N PRO A 976 -14.70 6.58 40.90
CA PRO A 976 -15.42 7.65 41.61
C PRO A 976 -14.60 8.96 41.69
N CYS A 977 -15.15 10.00 42.33
CA CYS A 977 -14.38 11.21 42.64
C CYS A 977 -13.13 10.90 43.51
N PRO A 978 -11.94 11.40 43.15
CA PRO A 978 -10.76 11.38 44.02
C PRO A 978 -10.97 12.12 45.35
N SER A 979 -10.33 11.66 46.44
CA SER A 979 -10.64 12.16 47.78
C SER A 979 -10.09 13.55 48.10
N GLU A 980 -8.95 13.92 47.50
CA GLU A 980 -8.30 15.23 47.71
C GLU A 980 -8.76 16.30 46.72
N TRP A 981 -9.75 16.03 45.87
CA TRP A 981 -10.17 16.98 44.83
C TRP A 981 -10.82 18.23 45.43
N LYS A 982 -10.06 19.33 45.45
CA LYS A 982 -10.59 20.67 45.67
C LYS A 982 -11.10 21.20 44.33
N ASP A 983 -12.42 21.31 44.22
CA ASP A 983 -13.21 21.78 43.06
C ASP A 983 -12.79 23.16 42.47
N SER A 984 -11.74 23.80 43.00
CA SER A 984 -11.32 25.17 42.67
C SER A 984 -10.16 25.31 41.69
N THR A 985 -9.54 24.22 41.24
CA THR A 985 -8.47 24.24 40.20
C THR A 985 -8.93 23.66 38.86
N ALA A 986 -10.22 23.79 38.54
CA ALA A 986 -10.80 23.40 37.26
C ALA A 986 -10.39 24.36 36.13
N GLY A 987 -9.08 24.40 35.83
CA GLY A 987 -8.52 25.11 34.67
C GLY A 987 -8.26 24.19 33.46
N ALA A 988 -8.48 22.87 33.58
CA ALA A 988 -7.97 21.87 32.63
C ALA A 988 -8.97 20.77 32.24
N GLY A 989 -10.28 21.04 32.27
CA GLY A 989 -11.31 20.11 31.76
C GLY A 989 -11.48 18.79 32.55
N ALA A 990 -11.01 18.73 33.79
CA ALA A 990 -11.23 17.58 34.67
C ALA A 990 -12.50 17.74 35.52
N PHE A 991 -13.31 16.68 35.63
CA PHE A 991 -14.40 16.53 36.62
C PHE A 991 -14.56 15.05 37.05
N CYS A 992 -15.42 14.75 38.01
CA CYS A 992 -15.72 13.37 38.43
C CYS A 992 -17.20 13.04 38.45
N THR A 993 -17.47 11.73 38.55
CA THR A 993 -18.79 11.17 38.81
C THR A 993 -18.70 10.17 39.97
N GLY A 994 -19.82 9.85 40.62
CA GLY A 994 -19.83 8.99 41.81
C GLY A 994 -19.47 9.72 43.10
N SER A 995 -19.62 9.05 44.24
CA SER A 995 -19.20 9.60 45.55
C SER A 995 -17.75 9.23 45.82
N SER A 996 -16.97 10.15 46.39
CA SER A 996 -15.59 9.85 46.79
C SER A 996 -15.57 8.63 47.73
N PRO A 997 -14.67 7.65 47.50
CA PRO A 997 -14.55 6.49 48.37
C PRO A 997 -14.00 6.86 49.74
N TYR A 998 -13.35 8.02 49.85
CA TYR A 998 -12.86 8.54 51.11
C TYR A 998 -13.26 9.99 51.30
N ASP A 999 -13.65 10.36 52.51
CA ASP A 999 -13.68 11.76 52.91
C ASP A 999 -12.95 11.93 54.24
N CYS A 1000 -12.09 12.93 54.33
CA CYS A 1000 -11.31 13.22 55.53
C CYS A 1000 -12.00 14.27 56.42
N LYS A 1001 -13.35 14.38 56.30
CA LYS A 1001 -14.12 15.40 57.01
C LYS A 1001 -14.29 15.03 58.48
N GLY A 1002 -14.59 13.75 58.77
CA GLY A 1002 -14.86 13.24 60.11
C GLY A 1002 -15.91 14.07 60.88
N GLU A 1003 -16.15 13.73 62.15
CA GLU A 1003 -16.94 14.60 63.04
C GLU A 1003 -16.17 15.90 63.39
N THR A 1004 -16.90 16.96 63.79
CA THR A 1004 -16.41 18.35 64.03
C THR A 1004 -15.10 18.48 64.83
N LEU A 1005 -14.77 17.53 65.71
CA LEU A 1005 -13.57 17.55 66.57
C LEU A 1005 -12.43 16.66 66.07
N CYS A 1006 -12.50 16.17 64.84
CA CYS A 1006 -11.54 15.24 64.29
C CYS A 1006 -10.07 15.70 64.39
N SER A 1007 -9.82 17.01 64.20
CA SER A 1007 -8.47 17.59 64.30
C SER A 1007 -7.82 17.42 65.68
N THR A 1008 -8.62 17.25 66.74
CA THR A 1008 -8.15 17.10 68.14
C THR A 1008 -7.95 15.63 68.56
N THR A 1009 -8.44 14.67 67.78
CA THR A 1009 -8.33 13.24 68.08
C THR A 1009 -6.88 12.77 68.01
N ASN A 1010 -6.48 11.94 68.97
CA ASN A 1010 -5.20 11.24 68.93
C ASN A 1010 -5.38 9.86 68.26
N VAL A 1011 -4.64 9.63 67.18
CA VAL A 1011 -4.71 8.41 66.35
C VAL A 1011 -4.50 7.14 67.17
N LYS A 1012 -3.68 7.19 68.23
CA LYS A 1012 -3.41 6.04 69.09
C LYS A 1012 -4.68 5.37 69.64
N TRP A 1013 -5.75 6.15 69.86
CA TRP A 1013 -7.01 5.62 70.34
C TRP A 1013 -7.81 4.96 69.23
N CYS A 1014 -7.74 5.49 68.01
CA CYS A 1014 -8.32 4.83 66.83
C CYS A 1014 -7.61 3.49 66.58
N ASP A 1015 -6.27 3.47 66.67
CA ASP A 1015 -5.47 2.24 66.55
C ASP A 1015 -5.85 1.21 67.62
N LYS A 1016 -6.07 1.63 68.86
CA LYS A 1016 -6.54 0.72 69.91
C LYS A 1016 -7.96 0.23 69.67
N ALA A 1017 -8.86 1.10 69.22
CA ALA A 1017 -10.24 0.73 68.90
C ALA A 1017 -10.28 -0.36 67.82
N VAL A 1018 -9.53 -0.19 66.72
CA VAL A 1018 -9.51 -1.17 65.63
C VAL A 1018 -8.72 -2.43 65.96
N ASN A 1019 -7.69 -2.37 66.81
CA ASN A 1019 -6.89 -3.56 67.11
C ASN A 1019 -7.49 -4.44 68.21
N GLN A 1020 -8.49 -3.93 68.94
CA GLN A 1020 -9.18 -4.66 70.01
C GLN A 1020 -10.62 -5.07 69.68
N MET A 1021 -11.03 -4.91 68.43
CA MET A 1021 -12.30 -5.49 67.94
C MET A 1021 -12.12 -6.96 67.55
N ASN A 1022 -13.21 -7.72 67.52
CA ASN A 1022 -13.19 -9.09 67.03
C ASN A 1022 -12.94 -9.10 65.52
N ARG A 1023 -11.79 -9.68 65.12
CA ARG A 1023 -11.36 -9.94 63.73
C ARG A 1023 -12.06 -11.19 63.15
N GLY A 1024 -11.75 -11.55 61.91
CA GLY A 1024 -12.31 -12.73 61.25
C GLY A 1024 -13.76 -12.54 60.76
N GLN A 1025 -14.53 -13.64 60.73
CA GLN A 1025 -15.89 -13.71 60.20
C GLN A 1025 -16.98 -13.06 61.10
N THR A 1026 -16.58 -12.32 62.15
CA THR A 1026 -17.52 -11.61 63.02
C THR A 1026 -18.25 -10.53 62.22
N ILE A 1027 -19.59 -10.58 62.15
CA ILE A 1027 -20.37 -9.62 61.35
C ILE A 1027 -20.77 -8.40 62.20
N TYR A 1028 -20.35 -7.22 61.76
CA TYR A 1028 -20.79 -5.92 62.26
C TYR A 1028 -21.89 -5.37 61.38
N THR A 1029 -22.92 -4.76 61.98
CA THR A 1029 -24.08 -4.22 61.27
C THR A 1029 -24.22 -2.72 61.52
N SER A 1030 -24.50 -1.93 60.49
CA SER A 1030 -24.72 -0.49 60.64
C SER A 1030 -25.97 -0.16 61.44
N ASN A 1031 -25.97 1.02 62.05
CA ASN A 1031 -27.09 1.57 62.83
C ASN A 1031 -27.52 0.68 64.01
N ALA A 1032 -26.68 -0.27 64.45
CA ALA A 1032 -26.94 -1.00 65.68
C ALA A 1032 -26.88 -0.06 66.89
N GLU A 1033 -27.84 -0.18 67.81
CA GLU A 1033 -27.93 0.68 68.99
C GLU A 1033 -26.68 0.59 69.88
N ALA A 1034 -26.05 -0.58 69.93
CA ALA A 1034 -24.82 -0.80 70.67
C ALA A 1034 -23.60 -0.68 69.74
N LEU A 1035 -22.61 0.11 70.16
CA LEU A 1035 -21.37 0.28 69.40
C LEU A 1035 -20.63 -1.05 69.21
N ALA A 1036 -20.67 -1.97 70.18
CA ALA A 1036 -20.04 -3.29 70.07
C ALA A 1036 -20.58 -4.18 68.93
N LEU A 1037 -21.76 -3.84 68.39
CA LEU A 1037 -22.40 -4.55 67.26
C LEU A 1037 -22.19 -3.84 65.91
N SER A 1038 -21.65 -2.62 65.94
CA SER A 1038 -21.39 -1.77 64.77
C SER A 1038 -19.94 -1.28 64.68
N GLY A 1039 -19.07 -1.60 65.64
CA GLY A 1039 -17.75 -1.00 65.74
C GLY A 1039 -17.04 -1.26 67.07
N ASN A 1040 -16.03 -0.44 67.34
CA ASN A 1040 -15.39 -0.32 68.64
C ASN A 1040 -14.92 1.13 68.86
N CYS A 1041 -14.63 1.50 70.10
CA CYS A 1041 -13.97 2.76 70.39
C CYS A 1041 -13.03 2.66 71.58
N TRP A 1042 -12.09 3.60 71.68
CA TRP A 1042 -11.14 3.71 72.78
C TRP A 1042 -10.97 5.17 73.18
N ALA A 1043 -10.80 5.44 74.46
CA ALA A 1043 -10.61 6.80 74.97
C ALA A 1043 -9.53 6.91 76.05
N ASN A 1044 -9.17 8.14 76.41
CA ASN A 1044 -8.48 8.40 77.66
C ASN A 1044 -9.41 8.25 78.88
N ASN A 1045 -8.85 8.39 80.08
CA ASN A 1045 -9.62 8.35 81.34
C ASN A 1045 -10.77 9.37 81.39
N ALA A 1046 -10.64 10.52 80.72
CA ALA A 1046 -11.66 11.56 80.64
C ALA A 1046 -12.76 11.25 79.61
N GLY A 1047 -12.71 10.10 78.92
CA GLY A 1047 -13.73 9.68 77.96
C GLY A 1047 -13.59 10.27 76.56
N PHE A 1048 -12.52 11.04 76.30
CA PHE A 1048 -12.20 11.59 74.97
C PHE A 1048 -11.39 10.57 74.16
N GLY A 1049 -11.89 10.22 72.98
CA GLY A 1049 -11.39 9.07 72.26
C GLY A 1049 -11.72 9.06 70.77
N CYS A 1050 -11.63 7.87 70.20
CA CYS A 1050 -11.89 7.61 68.80
C CYS A 1050 -12.73 6.36 68.63
N SER A 1051 -13.70 6.39 67.71
CA SER A 1051 -14.50 5.25 67.30
C SER A 1051 -14.21 4.85 65.87
N VAL A 1052 -14.21 3.54 65.60
CA VAL A 1052 -14.22 2.95 64.26
C VAL A 1052 -15.52 2.16 64.14
N LYS A 1053 -16.41 2.56 63.22
CA LYS A 1053 -17.76 1.99 63.13
C LYS A 1053 -18.29 1.92 61.70
N ILE A 1054 -19.09 0.90 61.41
CA ILE A 1054 -19.89 0.81 60.18
C ILE A 1054 -21.17 1.67 60.31
N ARG A 1055 -21.49 2.42 59.26
CA ARG A 1055 -22.70 3.25 59.10
C ARG A 1055 -23.36 3.02 57.73
N GLY A 1056 -24.55 3.59 57.56
CA GLY A 1056 -25.26 3.65 56.28
C GLY A 1056 -26.27 2.52 56.06
N THR A 1057 -26.90 2.53 54.89
CA THR A 1057 -27.78 1.45 54.41
C THR A 1057 -27.37 1.09 52.99
N ASP A 1058 -27.50 -0.18 52.62
CA ASP A 1058 -27.21 -0.62 51.26
C ASP A 1058 -28.21 0.00 50.25
N GLN A 1059 -27.93 -0.18 48.96
CA GLN A 1059 -28.76 0.30 47.84
C GLN A 1059 -30.22 -0.19 47.85
N ASN A 1060 -30.57 -1.18 48.69
CA ASN A 1060 -31.93 -1.69 48.88
C ASN A 1060 -32.56 -1.19 50.20
N GLY A 1061 -31.91 -0.26 50.90
CA GLY A 1061 -32.35 0.29 52.18
C GLY A 1061 -32.13 -0.61 53.39
N LYS A 1062 -31.32 -1.67 53.29
CA LYS A 1062 -31.01 -2.57 54.43
C LYS A 1062 -29.79 -2.07 55.21
N ASN A 1063 -29.73 -2.35 56.51
CA ASN A 1063 -28.52 -2.07 57.28
C ASN A 1063 -27.33 -2.83 56.71
N CYS A 1064 -26.24 -2.10 56.52
CA CYS A 1064 -24.97 -2.60 56.02
C CYS A 1064 -24.37 -3.63 56.95
N LYS A 1065 -23.70 -4.63 56.37
CA LYS A 1065 -23.03 -5.69 57.11
C LYS A 1065 -21.65 -5.93 56.54
N ILE A 1066 -20.64 -5.94 57.40
CA ILE A 1066 -19.26 -6.28 57.05
C ILE A 1066 -18.64 -7.17 58.13
N THR A 1067 -17.62 -7.93 57.77
CA THR A 1067 -16.80 -8.73 58.67
C THR A 1067 -15.84 -7.87 59.50
N GLY A 1068 -15.32 -8.45 60.58
CA GLY A 1068 -14.33 -7.78 61.42
C GLY A 1068 -13.02 -7.50 60.68
N ASP A 1069 -12.62 -8.38 59.77
CA ASP A 1069 -11.44 -8.16 58.92
C ASP A 1069 -11.69 -7.02 57.91
N GLU A 1070 -12.88 -6.92 57.31
CA GLU A 1070 -13.23 -5.81 56.42
C GLU A 1070 -13.25 -4.46 57.14
N MET A 1071 -13.71 -4.42 58.40
CA MET A 1071 -13.72 -3.19 59.19
C MET A 1071 -12.31 -2.78 59.63
N TRP A 1072 -11.44 -3.75 59.97
CA TRP A 1072 -10.02 -3.49 60.23
C TRP A 1072 -9.31 -2.97 58.98
N GLN A 1073 -9.56 -3.60 57.83
CA GLN A 1073 -8.98 -3.16 56.57
C GLN A 1073 -9.48 -1.77 56.17
N ALA A 1074 -10.78 -1.49 56.32
CA ALA A 1074 -11.33 -0.16 56.05
C ALA A 1074 -10.68 0.94 56.90
N TYR A 1075 -10.36 0.67 58.15
CA TYR A 1075 -9.58 1.60 58.97
C TYR A 1075 -8.19 1.84 58.37
N GLN A 1076 -7.45 0.78 58.04
CA GLN A 1076 -6.13 0.93 57.42
C GLN A 1076 -6.19 1.73 56.12
N ASP A 1077 -7.23 1.51 55.31
CA ASP A 1077 -7.41 2.21 54.05
C ASP A 1077 -7.72 3.70 54.26
N ILE A 1078 -8.56 4.07 55.23
CA ILE A 1078 -8.82 5.48 55.58
C ILE A 1078 -7.52 6.19 55.99
N ARG A 1079 -6.63 5.47 56.67
CA ARG A 1079 -5.36 6.00 57.18
C ARG A 1079 -4.31 6.15 56.08
N ASN A 1080 -4.20 5.13 55.23
CA ASN A 1080 -3.06 4.95 54.33
C ASN A 1080 -3.41 5.22 52.86
N VAL A 1081 -4.57 4.77 52.40
CA VAL A 1081 -5.01 4.92 50.99
C VAL A 1081 -5.72 6.26 50.79
N GLY A 1082 -6.68 6.60 51.65
CA GLY A 1082 -7.41 7.87 51.58
C GLY A 1082 -6.68 9.06 52.21
N GLY A 1083 -5.46 8.87 52.75
CA GLY A 1083 -4.61 9.95 53.24
C GLY A 1083 -5.13 10.74 54.46
N CYS A 1084 -6.22 10.33 55.11
CA CYS A 1084 -6.96 11.21 56.03
C CYS A 1084 -6.24 11.56 57.34
N GLY A 1085 -5.15 10.86 57.69
CA GLY A 1085 -4.21 11.26 58.75
C GLY A 1085 -4.72 11.24 60.20
N LYS A 1086 -6.02 11.45 60.48
CA LYS A 1086 -6.66 11.34 61.82
C LYS A 1086 -7.99 10.61 61.76
N CYS A 1087 -8.99 11.20 61.12
CA CYS A 1087 -10.33 10.65 61.00
C CYS A 1087 -10.89 10.92 59.61
N GLY A 1088 -11.93 10.19 59.27
CA GLY A 1088 -12.45 10.14 57.92
C GLY A 1088 -13.35 8.94 57.73
N THR A 1089 -13.95 8.84 56.56
CA THR A 1089 -14.93 7.82 56.22
C THR A 1089 -14.49 7.10 54.96
N LYS A 1090 -14.53 5.77 54.96
CA LYS A 1090 -14.48 4.95 53.75
C LYS A 1090 -15.89 4.61 53.32
N HIS A 1091 -16.25 4.98 52.10
CA HIS A 1091 -17.50 4.63 51.44
C HIS A 1091 -17.29 3.38 50.57
N PHE A 1092 -18.18 2.39 50.69
CA PHE A 1092 -18.13 1.15 49.92
C PHE A 1092 -18.94 1.23 48.60
N GLY A 1093 -19.41 2.43 48.22
CA GLY A 1093 -20.14 2.68 46.97
C GLY A 1093 -21.58 2.15 46.91
N ASN A 1094 -21.99 1.25 47.81
CA ASN A 1094 -23.34 0.71 47.90
C ASN A 1094 -24.22 1.41 48.97
N GLY A 1095 -23.77 2.54 49.53
CA GLY A 1095 -24.41 3.24 50.65
C GLY A 1095 -23.88 2.83 52.04
N CYS A 1096 -23.07 1.77 52.11
CA CYS A 1096 -22.34 1.39 53.31
C CYS A 1096 -21.06 2.19 53.48
N MET A 1097 -20.68 2.47 54.72
CA MET A 1097 -19.45 3.18 55.03
C MET A 1097 -18.86 2.76 56.37
N VAL A 1098 -17.54 2.88 56.54
CA VAL A 1098 -16.86 2.79 57.84
C VAL A 1098 -16.31 4.16 58.16
N SER A 1099 -16.65 4.70 59.32
CA SER A 1099 -16.20 6.01 59.79
C SER A 1099 -15.25 5.87 60.97
N VAL A 1100 -14.12 6.57 60.87
CA VAL A 1100 -13.19 6.84 61.97
C VAL A 1100 -13.48 8.24 62.44
N ASP A 1101 -13.91 8.39 63.69
CA ASP A 1101 -14.37 9.67 64.21
C ASP A 1101 -13.92 9.90 65.65
N TYR A 1102 -13.83 11.18 66.00
CA TYR A 1102 -13.83 11.58 67.41
C TYR A 1102 -15.07 11.01 68.11
N TYR A 1103 -14.88 10.41 69.29
CA TYR A 1103 -15.98 9.88 70.07
C TYR A 1103 -15.80 10.19 71.56
N TYR A 1104 -16.89 10.57 72.21
CA TYR A 1104 -16.96 10.81 73.64
C TYR A 1104 -17.85 9.78 74.31
N GLY A 1105 -17.36 9.18 75.41
CA GLY A 1105 -18.12 8.20 76.18
C GLY A 1105 -17.80 6.74 75.86
N CYS A 1106 -16.58 6.43 75.42
CA CYS A 1106 -16.12 5.05 75.32
C CYS A 1106 -16.02 4.37 76.69
N ASP A 1107 -16.50 3.13 76.75
CA ASP A 1107 -16.31 2.25 77.91
C ASP A 1107 -14.86 1.74 78.00
N ASN A 1108 -14.21 1.51 76.85
CA ASN A 1108 -12.80 1.12 76.80
C ASN A 1108 -11.89 2.34 76.97
N ARG A 1109 -11.03 2.33 78.00
CA ARG A 1109 -10.14 3.45 78.34
C ARG A 1109 -8.73 2.99 78.66
N ASP A 1110 -7.76 3.86 78.40
CA ASP A 1110 -6.41 3.71 78.94
C ASP A 1110 -6.50 3.67 80.47
N THR A 1111 -6.22 2.52 81.09
CA THR A 1111 -6.22 2.39 82.55
C THR A 1111 -5.19 3.36 83.13
N GLY A 1112 -5.66 4.33 83.92
CA GLY A 1112 -4.78 5.25 84.62
C GLY A 1112 -3.89 4.50 85.60
N VAL A 1113 -2.59 4.46 85.34
CA VAL A 1113 -1.61 4.41 86.42
C VAL A 1113 -1.85 5.67 87.25
N GLN A 1114 -2.26 5.51 88.51
CA GLN A 1114 -2.11 6.56 89.50
C GLN A 1114 -0.60 6.86 89.61
N LEU A 1115 -0.14 7.93 88.95
CA LEU A 1115 1.17 8.52 89.18
C LEU A 1115 1.01 9.62 90.22
N MET A 1116 1.27 9.27 91.47
CA MET A 1116 1.89 10.16 92.46
C MET A 1116 3.22 9.48 92.82
N ALA A 1117 4.34 10.23 92.69
CA ALA A 1117 5.75 9.82 92.60
C ALA A 1117 6.16 9.48 91.15
N ASP A 1118 6.95 10.24 90.39
CA ASP A 1118 8.03 11.17 90.76
C ASP A 1118 8.07 12.38 89.80
N PHE A 1119 7.90 13.57 90.38
CA PHE A 1119 8.47 14.83 89.89
C PHE A 1119 9.54 15.22 90.93
N ALA A 1120 10.71 15.65 90.46
CA ALA A 1120 11.97 15.90 91.17
C ALA A 1120 12.88 14.65 91.16
N GLU A 1121 14.05 14.62 90.53
CA GLU A 1121 15.02 15.70 90.31
C GLU A 1121 15.96 15.33 89.14
N THR A 1122 16.05 16.23 88.15
CA THR A 1122 17.30 16.80 87.58
C THR A 1122 18.49 15.87 87.27
N ASN A 1123 19.18 15.93 86.14
CA ASN A 1123 19.62 17.11 85.42
C ASN A 1123 20.43 16.69 84.17
N LEU A 1124 20.38 17.53 83.13
CA LEU A 1124 21.50 18.01 82.31
C LEU A 1124 22.46 16.98 81.69
N THR A 1125 22.53 16.99 80.35
CA THR A 1125 23.71 17.34 79.50
C THR A 1125 24.28 16.08 78.85
N ASP A 1126 24.86 16.09 77.65
CA ASP A 1126 24.94 17.00 76.51
C ASP A 1126 25.61 16.20 75.39
N HIS A 1127 25.44 16.64 74.14
CA HIS A 1127 26.35 16.43 73.01
C HIS A 1127 26.81 15.01 72.61
N MET A 1128 26.12 14.42 71.63
CA MET A 1128 26.53 14.40 70.21
C MET A 1128 25.42 13.83 69.34
#